data_AF-A0A3M7BVC4-F1
#
_entry.id   AF-A0A3M7BVC4-F1
#
_cell.length_a   1.000
_cell.length_b   1.000
_cell.length_c   1.000
_cell.angle_alpha   90.00
_cell.angle_beta   90.00
_cell.angle_gamma   90.00
#
_symmetry.space_group_name_H-M   'P 1'
#
loop_
_entity.id
_entity.type
_entity.pdbx_description
1 polymer ?
#
loop_
_entity_poly.entity_id
_entity_poly.type
_entity_poly.pdbx_seq_one_letter_code
_entity_poly.pdbx_strand_id
1 'polypeptide(L)'
;MPGSIGQTLVAALTASTARFSRQDAAEYEGYMFAYFTGSSIEGEKIYFAASNGNDALSWQELNGGEPVLSSSKGTTGLRDPFIIRSHDGGTFYLLATDLSIGGGTGWGEAVRDGSRYLEIWESNDLVNWSEQRHVLVSPETAGMTWAPEAHWDDEIGAYAVYWASNLYAENDTEHTGTSYQRMLYATTTNFVTFSEPQVWQDAGTARIDSTVLKEDGVFYRFTKDEGAVTGCTDIIQESSNDLLDSLDGWKTVASCIGANAGTEAVEGPTSFKSNPSDVNGEKYYLFVDEYVDRGYIPLETDDIANPDWQVSASYNLPTSPRHGTVLPITAAELETLTGAYKAKRDEAALIQRKETSDEASNGTVLLPGLYADPNMVVFGCQYYIYPTSDGYPGWGGKEFYVWQSSNLVDWTRSEKPFLTLNGTDGNVPWASGNAWAPTIIERDGTYYFYFSGQNPTYDQKTIGVASAPSPEGPFTAEPSAMITNEEDVTTNQAIDPDAFYDPKSGKYYLYWGNGVALVAELADDMTSLVPDTTTVISGLTDFREGTFVVYREPYYHMTYSINDTGSPDYQVGYATSDNPRGPWTYRGILLHKDISKGILATGHDSVINVPGTDDWYIAYHRFHIPDGDGTHRETRIDRLYFDEDGLMVPVVPTLTGPAPERIPGCGGKEDCGKGHWR
;
A
#
# COMPACT_ATOMS: atom_id res chain seq x y z
N MET A 1 45.23 41.64 23.96
CA MET A 1 44.34 42.69 23.43
C MET A 1 44.71 42.94 21.97
N PRO A 2 43.73 43.10 21.07
CA PRO A 2 43.46 42.06 20.06
C PRO A 2 43.29 42.57 18.60
N GLY A 3 43.13 41.62 17.68
CA GLY A 3 42.27 41.73 16.49
C GLY A 3 43.00 41.56 15.15
N SER A 4 42.52 40.81 14.15
CA SER A 4 41.31 39.99 14.00
C SER A 4 41.40 39.26 12.65
N ILE A 5 41.24 37.93 12.68
CA ILE A 5 40.42 37.06 11.82
C ILE A 5 40.59 37.15 10.28
N GLY A 6 41.04 36.03 9.70
CA GLY A 6 41.06 35.75 8.27
C GLY A 6 39.66 35.57 7.66
N GLN A 7 39.54 35.99 6.41
CA GLN A 7 38.33 35.89 5.60
C GLN A 7 38.03 34.44 5.20
N THR A 8 36.86 33.95 5.61
CA THR A 8 36.22 32.76 5.04
C THR A 8 35.59 33.14 3.70
N LEU A 9 35.95 32.41 2.64
CA LEU A 9 35.33 32.49 1.33
C LEU A 9 33.96 31.79 1.40
N VAL A 10 32.87 32.54 1.37
CA VAL A 10 31.52 31.99 1.14
C VAL A 10 31.29 32.03 -0.37
N ALA A 11 31.28 30.86 -1.01
CA ALA A 11 30.80 30.71 -2.37
C ALA A 11 29.28 30.92 -2.36
N ALA A 12 28.82 32.02 -2.95
CA ALA A 12 27.42 32.24 -3.21
C ALA A 12 26.95 31.25 -4.29
N LEU A 13 26.20 30.22 -3.89
CA LEU A 13 25.35 29.49 -4.84
C LEU A 13 24.31 30.49 -5.34
N THR A 14 24.47 30.92 -6.57
CA THR A 14 23.38 31.53 -7.33
C THR A 14 22.40 30.41 -7.65
N ALA A 15 21.35 30.30 -6.83
CA ALA A 15 20.18 29.52 -7.18
C ALA A 15 19.61 30.12 -8.46
N SER A 16 19.82 29.41 -9.58
CA SER A 16 19.05 29.60 -10.79
C SER A 16 17.59 29.36 -10.41
N THR A 17 16.84 30.43 -10.17
CA THR A 17 15.38 30.38 -10.13
C THR A 17 14.93 30.07 -11.55
N ALA A 18 14.86 28.78 -11.87
CA ALA A 18 14.03 28.31 -12.95
C ALA A 18 12.62 28.78 -12.61
N ARG A 19 12.15 29.82 -13.32
CA ARG A 19 10.75 30.18 -13.33
C ARG A 19 10.02 28.96 -13.89
N PHE A 20 9.33 28.23 -13.04
CA PHE A 20 8.36 27.23 -13.49
C PHE A 20 7.34 27.97 -14.35
N SER A 21 7.36 27.69 -15.65
CA SER A 21 6.32 28.12 -16.57
C SER A 21 5.07 27.29 -16.29
N ARG A 22 3.91 27.95 -16.33
CA ARG A 22 2.58 27.35 -16.50
C ARG A 22 2.71 26.09 -17.37
N GLN A 23 2.42 24.93 -16.78
CA GLN A 23 2.36 23.69 -17.51
C GLN A 23 1.19 23.85 -18.50
N ASP A 24 1.52 23.97 -19.78
CA ASP A 24 0.54 24.15 -20.84
C ASP A 24 -0.44 22.95 -20.81
N ALA A 25 -1.73 23.22 -20.97
CA ALA A 25 -2.84 22.25 -20.93
C ALA A 25 -2.74 21.10 -21.96
N ALA A 26 -1.63 21.00 -22.72
CA ALA A 26 -1.36 19.99 -23.74
C ALA A 26 -0.84 18.64 -23.17
N GLU A 27 -0.77 18.46 -21.85
CA GLU A 27 -0.21 17.26 -21.20
C GLU A 27 -1.25 16.37 -20.46
N TYR A 28 -2.53 16.77 -20.40
CA TYR A 28 -3.56 15.94 -19.79
C TYR A 28 -4.05 14.85 -20.74
N GLU A 29 -4.00 13.60 -20.29
CA GLU A 29 -4.37 12.41 -21.09
C GLU A 29 -5.36 11.50 -20.35
N GLY A 30 -5.95 12.00 -19.26
CA GLY A 30 -7.01 11.31 -18.55
C GLY A 30 -7.61 12.18 -17.46
N TYR A 31 -8.46 11.54 -16.66
CA TYR A 31 -9.23 12.16 -15.60
C TYR A 31 -9.26 11.26 -14.37
N MET A 32 -9.27 11.88 -13.19
CA MET A 32 -9.63 11.25 -11.93
C MET A 32 -11.04 11.71 -11.56
N PHE A 33 -11.83 10.82 -10.96
CA PHE A 33 -13.14 11.16 -10.39
C PHE A 33 -13.19 10.74 -8.93
N ALA A 34 -13.37 11.71 -8.04
CA ALA A 34 -13.63 11.47 -6.63
C ALA A 34 -15.12 11.59 -6.33
N TYR A 35 -15.71 10.59 -5.65
CA TYR A 35 -17.15 10.52 -5.40
C TYR A 35 -17.46 9.76 -4.10
N PHE A 36 -18.69 9.86 -3.62
CA PHE A 36 -19.26 8.95 -2.61
C PHE A 36 -20.42 8.15 -3.24
N THR A 37 -20.96 7.13 -2.56
CA THR A 37 -21.91 6.20 -3.21
C THR A 37 -23.32 6.22 -2.65
N GLY A 38 -23.56 6.82 -1.49
CA GLY A 38 -24.90 7.02 -0.96
C GLY A 38 -24.94 7.34 0.54
N SER A 39 -26.10 7.14 1.16
CA SER A 39 -26.37 7.53 2.56
C SER A 39 -26.29 6.37 3.56
N SER A 40 -25.45 5.37 3.27
CA SER A 40 -25.13 4.30 4.24
C SER A 40 -23.75 4.56 4.85
N ILE A 41 -23.42 3.96 6.00
CA ILE A 41 -22.09 4.13 6.62
C ILE A 41 -20.95 3.81 5.63
N GLU A 42 -21.13 2.77 4.80
CA GLU A 42 -20.15 2.43 3.76
C GLU A 42 -20.22 3.38 2.56
N GLY A 43 -21.42 3.85 2.21
CA GLY A 43 -21.62 4.77 1.10
C GLY A 43 -21.12 6.18 1.36
N GLU A 44 -20.98 6.56 2.63
CA GLU A 44 -20.48 7.86 3.13
C GLU A 44 -18.97 7.81 3.36
N LYS A 45 -18.25 7.26 2.39
CA LYS A 45 -16.80 7.23 2.28
C LYS A 45 -16.41 7.73 0.89
N ILE A 46 -15.15 8.09 0.70
CA ILE A 46 -14.68 8.60 -0.59
C ILE A 46 -14.09 7.48 -1.43
N TYR A 47 -14.57 7.36 -2.65
CA TYR A 47 -14.20 6.41 -3.68
C TYR A 47 -13.56 7.16 -4.84
N PHE A 48 -12.65 6.49 -5.55
CA PHE A 48 -11.99 7.04 -6.72
C PHE A 48 -12.24 6.18 -7.96
N ALA A 49 -12.34 6.84 -9.11
CA ALA A 49 -12.30 6.24 -10.43
C ALA A 49 -11.27 6.98 -11.30
N ALA A 50 -10.81 6.31 -12.34
CA ALA A 50 -9.99 6.90 -13.39
C ALA A 50 -10.65 6.70 -14.75
N SER A 51 -10.47 7.64 -15.67
CA SER A 51 -10.93 7.45 -17.05
C SER A 51 -10.10 6.37 -17.77
N ASN A 52 -10.70 5.75 -18.78
CA ASN A 52 -10.02 4.81 -19.68
C ASN A 52 -9.25 5.59 -20.75
N GLY A 53 -8.06 6.09 -20.37
CA GLY A 53 -7.29 7.01 -21.20
C GLY A 53 -7.96 8.38 -21.27
N ASN A 54 -7.79 9.08 -22.39
CA ASN A 54 -8.32 10.44 -22.58
C ASN A 54 -9.79 10.43 -23.03
N ASP A 55 -10.66 9.90 -22.16
CA ASP A 55 -12.09 9.71 -22.42
C ASP A 55 -12.91 10.14 -21.19
N ALA A 56 -13.51 11.33 -21.27
CA ALA A 56 -14.35 11.89 -20.21
C ALA A 56 -15.60 11.06 -19.88
N LEU A 57 -16.03 10.14 -20.76
CA LEU A 57 -17.28 9.40 -20.63
C LEU A 57 -17.08 7.92 -20.32
N SER A 58 -15.84 7.44 -20.22
CA SER A 58 -15.53 6.04 -19.94
C SER A 58 -14.61 5.91 -18.73
N TRP A 59 -15.11 5.27 -17.67
CA TRP A 59 -14.43 5.19 -16.37
C TRP A 59 -14.21 3.76 -15.90
N GLN A 60 -13.20 3.58 -15.05
CA GLN A 60 -12.94 2.38 -14.27
C GLN A 60 -12.84 2.73 -12.79
N GLU A 61 -13.51 1.95 -11.94
CA GLU A 61 -13.42 2.09 -10.49
C GLU A 61 -12.02 1.68 -10.01
N LEU A 62 -11.42 2.51 -9.16
CA LEU A 62 -10.13 2.21 -8.53
C LEU A 62 -10.36 1.45 -7.23
N ASN A 63 -9.26 0.92 -6.68
CA ASN A 63 -9.26 0.17 -5.42
C ASN A 63 -10.24 -1.02 -5.40
N GLY A 64 -10.55 -1.59 -6.57
CA GLY A 64 -11.53 -2.68 -6.68
C GLY A 64 -12.98 -2.26 -6.43
N GLY A 65 -13.30 -0.97 -6.46
CA GLY A 65 -14.61 -0.43 -6.11
C GLY A 65 -14.79 -0.17 -4.61
N GLU A 66 -13.74 -0.37 -3.80
CA GLU A 66 -13.75 -0.14 -2.36
C GLU A 66 -13.33 1.31 -2.00
N PRO A 67 -13.78 1.85 -0.86
CA PRO A 67 -13.47 3.23 -0.47
C PRO A 67 -11.97 3.44 -0.25
N VAL A 68 -11.49 4.62 -0.63
CA VAL A 68 -10.10 5.05 -0.48
C VAL A 68 -9.89 5.87 0.80
N LEU A 69 -10.81 6.78 1.12
CA LEU A 69 -10.74 7.60 2.33
C LEU A 69 -11.98 7.38 3.20
N SER A 70 -11.74 7.23 4.50
CA SER A 70 -12.76 7.14 5.54
C SER A 70 -12.50 8.19 6.61
N SER A 71 -13.56 8.70 7.24
CA SER A 71 -13.43 9.67 8.33
C SER A 71 -13.30 9.00 9.70
N SER A 72 -12.40 9.54 10.52
CA SER A 72 -12.25 9.23 11.95
C SER A 72 -12.59 10.43 12.85
N LYS A 73 -13.07 11.53 12.26
CA LYS A 73 -13.37 12.81 12.90
C LYS A 73 -14.83 13.19 12.65
N GLY A 74 -15.31 14.19 13.39
CA GLY A 74 -16.64 14.74 13.18
C GLY A 74 -17.75 13.70 13.32
N THR A 75 -18.64 13.67 12.33
CA THR A 75 -19.75 12.72 12.19
C THR A 75 -19.31 11.35 11.67
N THR A 76 -18.05 11.21 11.29
CA THR A 76 -17.41 10.05 10.64
C THR A 76 -17.96 9.65 9.26
N GLY A 77 -18.88 10.44 8.68
CA GLY A 77 -19.33 10.30 7.30
C GLY A 77 -18.70 11.35 6.39
N LEU A 78 -18.44 10.96 5.14
CA LEU A 78 -17.87 11.81 4.10
C LEU A 78 -18.80 11.86 2.89
N ARG A 79 -19.12 13.07 2.45
CA ARG A 79 -19.96 13.32 1.27
C ARG A 79 -19.39 14.44 0.42
N ASP A 80 -19.84 14.51 -0.82
CA ASP A 80 -19.54 15.59 -1.76
C ASP A 80 -18.04 15.91 -1.87
N PRO A 81 -17.17 14.92 -2.20
CA PRO A 81 -15.74 15.16 -2.29
C PRO A 81 -15.41 16.11 -3.44
N PHE A 82 -14.59 17.11 -3.12
CA PHE A 82 -13.98 18.02 -4.08
C PHE A 82 -12.47 17.88 -4.09
N ILE A 83 -11.90 17.73 -5.28
CA ILE A 83 -10.44 17.60 -5.45
C ILE A 83 -9.92 18.69 -6.39
N ILE A 84 -8.82 19.33 -6.01
CA ILE A 84 -8.16 20.37 -6.81
C ILE A 84 -6.65 20.23 -6.76
N ARG A 85 -6.01 20.43 -7.91
CA ARG A 85 -4.56 20.64 -7.99
C ARG A 85 -4.23 22.05 -7.53
N SER A 86 -3.22 22.19 -6.68
CA SER A 86 -2.74 23.47 -6.21
C SER A 86 -2.32 24.36 -7.38
N HIS A 87 -2.44 25.68 -7.21
CA HIS A 87 -2.06 26.67 -8.22
C HIS A 87 -0.59 26.56 -8.65
N ASP A 88 0.30 26.13 -7.75
CA ASP A 88 1.71 25.85 -8.06
C ASP A 88 1.95 24.45 -8.67
N GLY A 89 0.92 23.63 -8.75
CA GLY A 89 0.92 22.31 -9.40
C GLY A 89 1.47 21.17 -8.56
N GLY A 90 2.05 21.44 -7.39
CA GLY A 90 2.82 20.47 -6.60
C GLY A 90 2.01 19.59 -5.65
N THR A 91 0.76 19.96 -5.35
CA THR A 91 -0.07 19.28 -4.34
C THR A 91 -1.51 19.19 -4.80
N PHE A 92 -2.19 18.12 -4.42
CA PHE A 92 -3.62 17.94 -4.58
C PHE A 92 -4.29 18.08 -3.22
N TYR A 93 -5.36 18.85 -3.16
CA TYR A 93 -6.19 18.99 -1.97
C TYR A 93 -7.53 18.30 -2.22
N LEU A 94 -7.97 17.49 -1.26
CA LEU A 94 -9.32 16.92 -1.25
C LEU A 94 -10.08 17.49 -0.06
N LEU A 95 -11.26 18.02 -0.32
CA LEU A 95 -12.21 18.56 0.65
C LEU A 95 -13.46 17.68 0.63
N ALA A 96 -14.12 17.51 1.77
CA ALA A 96 -15.39 16.79 1.85
C ALA A 96 -16.31 17.35 2.94
N THR A 97 -17.61 17.17 2.74
CA THR A 97 -18.66 17.40 3.74
C THR A 97 -18.50 16.41 4.90
N ASP A 98 -18.43 16.90 6.14
CA ASP A 98 -18.55 16.08 7.36
C ASP A 98 -20.03 15.81 7.67
N LEU A 99 -20.57 14.71 7.12
CA LEU A 99 -21.96 14.31 7.35
C LEU A 99 -22.15 12.80 7.27
N SER A 100 -22.73 12.22 8.32
CA SER A 100 -23.25 10.85 8.29
C SER A 100 -24.76 10.78 8.50
N ILE A 101 -25.51 10.51 7.44
CA ILE A 101 -26.91 10.10 7.49
C ILE A 101 -26.99 8.59 7.81
N GLY A 102 -26.03 7.80 7.30
CA GLY A 102 -25.93 6.37 7.56
C GLY A 102 -25.74 6.02 9.04
N GLY A 103 -25.11 6.93 9.80
CA GLY A 103 -24.94 6.85 11.26
C GLY A 103 -26.21 7.14 12.07
N GLY A 104 -27.31 7.52 11.41
CA GLY A 104 -28.62 7.73 12.03
C GLY A 104 -29.04 9.19 12.20
N THR A 105 -28.23 10.17 11.79
CA THR A 105 -28.61 11.59 11.78
C THR A 105 -29.74 11.82 10.77
N GLY A 106 -30.84 12.43 11.22
CA GLY A 106 -31.95 12.79 10.33
C GLY A 106 -31.63 14.03 9.51
N TRP A 107 -32.13 14.13 8.27
CA TRP A 107 -31.92 15.30 7.41
C TRP A 107 -32.30 16.64 8.04
N GLY A 108 -33.37 16.68 8.85
CA GLY A 108 -33.76 17.89 9.57
C GLY A 108 -32.75 18.32 10.64
N GLU A 109 -32.10 17.37 11.30
CA GLU A 109 -31.00 17.63 12.25
C GLU A 109 -29.74 18.04 11.49
N ALA A 110 -29.40 17.33 10.40
CA ALA A 110 -28.23 17.62 9.59
C ALA A 110 -28.23 19.04 8.98
N VAL A 111 -29.41 19.58 8.64
CA VAL A 111 -29.57 20.95 8.12
C VAL A 111 -29.51 22.01 9.23
N ARG A 112 -29.98 21.68 10.44
CA ARG A 112 -30.14 22.67 11.51
C ARG A 112 -28.96 22.71 12.47
N ASP A 113 -28.45 21.54 12.84
CA ASP A 113 -27.48 21.33 13.92
C ASP A 113 -26.33 20.41 13.44
N GLY A 114 -26.09 20.38 12.13
CA GLY A 114 -25.07 19.57 11.49
C GLY A 114 -23.64 20.09 11.68
N SER A 115 -22.69 19.40 11.06
CA SER A 115 -21.29 19.78 11.16
C SER A 115 -21.00 21.12 10.48
N ARG A 116 -20.17 21.93 11.13
CA ARG A 116 -19.66 23.20 10.62
C ARG A 116 -18.24 23.09 10.03
N TYR A 117 -17.73 21.87 9.94
CA TYR A 117 -16.36 21.56 9.60
C TYR A 117 -16.24 21.04 8.17
N LEU A 118 -15.05 21.22 7.59
CA LEU A 118 -14.58 20.53 6.41
C LEU A 118 -13.61 19.42 6.82
N GLU A 119 -13.66 18.32 6.08
CA GLU A 119 -12.62 17.30 6.13
C GLU A 119 -11.65 17.51 4.97
N ILE A 120 -10.36 17.62 5.26
CA ILE A 120 -9.34 17.98 4.29
C ILE A 120 -8.16 17.01 4.33
N TRP A 121 -7.75 16.57 3.14
CA TRP A 121 -6.52 15.80 2.90
C TRP A 121 -5.67 16.48 1.84
N GLU A 122 -4.38 16.16 1.84
CA GLU A 122 -3.46 16.53 0.77
C GLU A 122 -2.66 15.33 0.27
N SER A 123 -2.29 15.36 -1.00
CA SER A 123 -1.47 14.35 -1.65
C SER A 123 -0.54 15.00 -2.67
N ASN A 124 0.63 14.41 -2.93
CA ASN A 124 1.51 14.85 -4.01
C ASN A 124 1.47 13.91 -5.22
N ASP A 125 0.73 12.80 -5.14
CA ASP A 125 0.73 11.72 -6.14
C ASP A 125 -0.66 11.08 -6.38
N LEU A 126 -1.72 11.61 -5.76
CA LEU A 126 -3.11 11.11 -5.79
C LEU A 126 -3.34 9.72 -5.15
N VAL A 127 -2.29 9.08 -4.65
CA VAL A 127 -2.31 7.71 -4.10
C VAL A 127 -2.09 7.73 -2.59
N ASN A 128 -1.10 8.50 -2.14
CA ASN A 128 -0.70 8.66 -0.76
C ASN A 128 -1.28 9.95 -0.22
N TRP A 129 -2.18 9.83 0.75
CA TRP A 129 -2.91 10.94 1.34
C TRP A 129 -2.39 11.22 2.75
N SER A 130 -2.38 12.49 3.13
CA SER A 130 -2.02 12.94 4.48
C SER A 130 -2.96 12.38 5.54
N GLU A 131 -2.67 12.66 6.81
CA GLU A 131 -3.69 12.52 7.85
C GLU A 131 -4.87 13.47 7.58
N GLN A 132 -6.06 13.03 8.02
CA GLN A 132 -7.30 13.80 7.96
C GLN A 132 -7.23 15.06 8.82
N ARG A 133 -7.61 16.21 8.25
CA ARG A 133 -7.78 17.48 8.96
C ARG A 133 -9.27 17.84 9.08
N HIS A 134 -9.73 18.06 10.30
CA HIS A 134 -11.09 18.48 10.64
C HIS A 134 -11.10 19.99 10.93
N VAL A 135 -11.51 20.80 9.96
CA VAL A 135 -11.29 22.26 9.96
C VAL A 135 -12.61 23.02 10.08
N LEU A 136 -12.77 23.81 11.15
CA LEU A 136 -13.93 24.66 11.35
C LEU A 136 -13.90 25.83 10.36
N VAL A 137 -14.94 25.96 9.53
CA VAL A 137 -15.04 27.07 8.56
C VAL A 137 -16.33 27.86 8.67
N SER A 138 -17.40 27.25 9.16
CA SER A 138 -18.71 27.91 9.28
C SER A 138 -18.89 28.63 10.62
N PRO A 139 -19.56 29.79 10.63
CA PRO A 139 -19.78 30.59 11.84
C PRO A 139 -20.70 29.87 12.83
N GLU A 140 -20.79 30.33 14.07
CA GLU A 140 -21.69 29.71 15.07
C GLU A 140 -23.17 29.76 14.69
N THR A 141 -23.56 30.73 13.86
CA THR A 141 -24.93 30.88 13.35
C THR A 141 -25.27 29.91 12.21
N ALA A 142 -24.31 29.09 11.77
CA ALA A 142 -24.50 28.16 10.67
C ALA A 142 -25.10 26.83 11.15
N GLY A 143 -26.07 26.32 10.39
CA GLY A 143 -26.64 25.00 10.63
C GLY A 143 -25.78 23.85 10.12
N MET A 144 -24.99 24.06 9.07
CA MET A 144 -24.13 23.03 8.45
C MET A 144 -23.11 23.61 7.47
N THR A 145 -22.18 22.78 6.99
CA THR A 145 -21.21 23.06 5.92
C THR A 145 -21.29 21.94 4.88
N TRP A 146 -21.96 22.15 3.75
CA TRP A 146 -22.20 21.10 2.75
C TRP A 146 -21.63 21.43 1.36
N ALA A 147 -21.25 20.39 0.63
CA ALA A 147 -20.74 20.43 -0.74
C ALA A 147 -19.64 21.49 -0.95
N PRO A 148 -18.49 21.35 -0.26
CA PRO A 148 -17.41 22.31 -0.38
C PRO A 148 -16.70 22.17 -1.73
N GLU A 149 -16.52 23.27 -2.44
CA GLU A 149 -15.61 23.34 -3.58
C GLU A 149 -14.65 24.53 -3.43
N ALA A 150 -13.60 24.58 -4.24
CA ALA A 150 -12.63 25.66 -4.23
C ALA A 150 -12.21 26.08 -5.64
N HIS A 151 -11.89 27.36 -5.81
CA HIS A 151 -11.34 27.86 -7.06
C HIS A 151 -10.23 28.87 -6.78
N TRP A 152 -9.07 28.72 -7.43
CA TRP A 152 -7.99 29.70 -7.33
C TRP A 152 -8.28 30.92 -8.20
N ASP A 153 -8.15 32.11 -7.63
CA ASP A 153 -8.27 33.36 -8.36
C ASP A 153 -6.98 34.17 -8.28
N ASP A 154 -6.38 34.46 -9.44
CA ASP A 154 -5.14 35.22 -9.56
C ASP A 154 -5.28 36.68 -9.10
N GLU A 155 -6.46 37.29 -9.20
CA GLU A 155 -6.71 38.67 -8.75
C GLU A 155 -6.83 38.74 -7.22
N ILE A 156 -7.39 37.71 -6.60
CA ILE A 156 -7.47 37.56 -5.15
C ILE A 156 -6.12 37.11 -4.57
N GLY A 157 -5.38 36.29 -5.32
CA GLY A 157 -4.15 35.63 -4.85
C GLY A 157 -4.41 34.55 -3.80
N ALA A 158 -5.60 33.95 -3.83
CA ALA A 158 -6.04 32.92 -2.90
C ALA A 158 -7.10 32.00 -3.56
N TYR A 159 -7.35 30.85 -2.95
CA TYR A 159 -8.54 30.05 -3.23
C TYR A 159 -9.74 30.69 -2.57
N ALA A 160 -10.84 30.85 -3.31
CA ALA A 160 -12.16 30.97 -2.73
C ALA A 160 -12.71 29.56 -2.51
N VAL A 161 -12.95 29.19 -1.26
CA VAL A 161 -13.58 27.93 -0.86
C VAL A 161 -15.02 28.23 -0.48
N TYR A 162 -15.98 27.55 -1.07
CA TYR A 162 -17.41 27.86 -0.96
C TYR A 162 -18.24 26.62 -0.70
N TRP A 163 -19.34 26.79 0.04
CA TRP A 163 -20.19 25.70 0.54
C TRP A 163 -21.61 26.20 0.85
N ALA A 164 -22.57 25.30 0.95
CA ALA A 164 -23.95 25.61 1.34
C ALA A 164 -24.12 25.60 2.87
N SER A 165 -24.92 26.55 3.39
CA SER A 165 -25.26 26.61 4.81
C SER A 165 -26.59 27.31 5.07
N ASN A 166 -27.36 26.80 6.04
CA ASN A 166 -28.41 27.58 6.70
C ASN A 166 -27.78 28.57 7.67
N LEU A 167 -28.25 29.83 7.66
CA LEU A 167 -27.82 30.83 8.64
C LEU A 167 -28.99 31.27 9.52
N TYR A 168 -28.79 31.22 10.82
CA TYR A 168 -29.75 31.62 11.85
C TYR A 168 -29.39 32.99 12.42
N ALA A 169 -30.34 33.62 13.11
CA ALA A 169 -30.07 34.88 13.80
C ALA A 169 -29.06 34.66 14.94
N GLU A 170 -28.18 35.63 15.21
CA GLU A 170 -27.17 35.53 16.28
C GLU A 170 -27.77 35.22 17.67
N ASN A 171 -29.03 35.62 17.90
CA ASN A 171 -29.74 35.37 19.15
C ASN A 171 -30.57 34.06 19.14
N ASP A 172 -30.60 33.32 18.03
CA ASP A 172 -31.27 32.02 17.89
C ASP A 172 -30.25 30.89 17.99
N THR A 173 -29.62 30.74 19.16
CA THR A 173 -28.56 29.76 19.41
C THR A 173 -29.03 28.30 19.40
N GLU A 174 -30.36 28.07 19.34
CA GLU A 174 -30.99 26.75 19.22
C GLU A 174 -31.49 26.48 17.78
N HIS A 175 -31.22 27.41 16.85
CA HIS A 175 -31.55 27.36 15.43
C HIS A 175 -33.05 27.14 15.13
N THR A 176 -33.94 27.54 16.05
CA THR A 176 -35.39 27.24 16.03
C THR A 176 -36.18 28.04 15.01
N GLY A 177 -35.62 29.14 14.52
CA GLY A 177 -36.19 29.96 13.47
C GLY A 177 -36.22 29.28 12.11
N THR A 178 -36.99 29.86 11.19
CA THR A 178 -36.95 29.46 9.78
C THR A 178 -35.68 29.98 9.12
N SER A 179 -35.00 29.12 8.36
CA SER A 179 -33.85 29.49 7.53
C SER A 179 -33.90 28.73 6.20
N TYR A 180 -32.99 29.07 5.30
CA TYR A 180 -32.78 28.43 4.01
C TYR A 180 -31.29 28.48 3.67
N GLN A 181 -30.88 27.60 2.76
CA GLN A 181 -29.49 27.44 2.36
C GLN A 181 -29.03 28.62 1.53
N ARG A 182 -27.90 29.19 1.91
CA ARG A 182 -27.13 30.19 1.16
C ARG A 182 -25.79 29.59 0.82
N MET A 183 -25.18 30.06 -0.26
CA MET A 183 -23.77 29.73 -0.52
C MET A 183 -22.91 30.72 0.24
N LEU A 184 -22.00 30.20 1.06
CA LEU A 184 -20.96 30.96 1.75
C LEU A 184 -19.63 30.74 1.05
N TYR A 185 -18.67 31.62 1.32
CA TYR A 185 -17.28 31.40 0.95
C TYR A 185 -16.31 31.93 2.02
N ALA A 186 -15.12 31.35 2.07
CA ALA A 186 -13.95 31.89 2.75
C ALA A 186 -12.73 31.80 1.83
N THR A 187 -11.72 32.61 2.09
CA THR A 187 -10.46 32.58 1.32
C THR A 187 -9.36 31.86 2.07
N THR A 188 -8.51 31.13 1.35
CA THR A 188 -7.32 30.46 1.91
C THR A 188 -6.22 30.38 0.85
N THR A 189 -4.95 30.28 1.27
CA THR A 189 -3.83 29.99 0.36
C THR A 189 -3.24 28.60 0.57
N ASN A 190 -3.66 27.88 1.61
CA ASN A 190 -3.00 26.65 2.07
C ASN A 190 -3.97 25.59 2.60
N PHE A 191 -5.28 25.86 2.60
CA PHE A 191 -6.31 24.99 3.17
C PHE A 191 -6.11 24.66 4.66
N VAL A 192 -5.28 25.40 5.39
CA VAL A 192 -5.06 25.27 6.84
C VAL A 192 -5.73 26.42 7.57
N THR A 193 -5.54 27.64 7.07
CA THR A 193 -6.08 28.88 7.64
C THR A 193 -7.05 29.51 6.67
N PHE A 194 -8.24 29.87 7.16
CA PHE A 194 -9.31 30.45 6.37
C PHE A 194 -9.63 31.86 6.86
N SER A 195 -10.06 32.74 5.96
CA SER A 195 -10.67 34.02 6.34
C SER A 195 -12.01 33.79 7.02
N GLU A 196 -12.56 34.85 7.62
CA GLU A 196 -13.96 34.83 8.08
C GLU A 196 -14.89 34.54 6.89
N PRO A 197 -15.87 33.63 7.02
CA PRO A 197 -16.79 33.32 5.95
C PRO A 197 -17.71 34.50 5.63
N GLN A 198 -18.05 34.66 4.35
CA GLN A 198 -18.96 35.67 3.83
C GLN A 198 -20.06 35.00 3.02
N VAL A 199 -21.22 35.64 2.88
CA VAL A 199 -22.29 35.16 2.01
C VAL A 199 -21.91 35.44 0.55
N TRP A 200 -21.89 34.40 -0.28
CA TRP A 200 -21.63 34.49 -1.72
C TRP A 200 -22.93 34.59 -2.53
N GLN A 201 -23.90 33.71 -2.22
CA GLN A 201 -25.19 33.67 -2.91
C GLN A 201 -26.32 33.68 -1.88
N ASP A 202 -27.18 34.70 -1.96
CA ASP A 202 -28.44 34.76 -1.23
C ASP A 202 -29.55 35.27 -2.16
N ALA A 203 -30.32 34.33 -2.70
CA ALA A 203 -31.45 34.61 -3.56
C ALA A 203 -32.78 34.80 -2.79
N GLY A 204 -32.73 34.87 -1.46
CA GLY A 204 -33.93 34.90 -0.60
C GLY A 204 -34.62 33.54 -0.44
N THR A 205 -34.05 32.48 -1.03
CA THR A 205 -34.53 31.09 -0.98
C THR A 205 -33.35 30.14 -1.16
N ALA A 206 -33.57 28.84 -0.96
CA ALA A 206 -32.52 27.83 -0.89
C ALA A 206 -31.74 27.68 -2.21
N ARG A 207 -30.40 27.69 -2.11
CA ARG A 207 -29.44 27.29 -3.14
C ARG A 207 -28.36 26.40 -2.51
N ILE A 208 -27.98 25.34 -3.20
CA ILE A 208 -26.96 24.38 -2.74
C ILE A 208 -26.06 23.95 -3.92
N ASP A 209 -25.00 23.20 -3.60
CA ASP A 209 -24.13 22.49 -4.54
C ASP A 209 -23.68 23.38 -5.72
N SER A 210 -22.79 24.33 -5.43
CA SER A 210 -22.18 25.12 -6.49
C SER A 210 -20.90 24.48 -6.99
N THR A 211 -20.66 24.56 -8.30
CA THR A 211 -19.36 24.31 -8.92
C THR A 211 -19.00 25.44 -9.88
N VAL A 212 -17.71 25.69 -10.11
CA VAL A 212 -17.21 26.80 -10.94
C VAL A 212 -16.19 26.33 -11.97
N LEU A 213 -16.46 26.67 -13.23
CA LEU A 213 -15.55 26.57 -14.36
C LEU A 213 -15.11 27.97 -14.81
N LYS A 214 -13.83 28.15 -15.14
CA LYS A 214 -13.31 29.39 -15.74
C LYS A 214 -12.89 29.13 -17.18
N GLU A 215 -13.45 29.89 -18.12
CA GLU A 215 -13.15 29.79 -19.55
C GLU A 215 -12.97 31.19 -20.14
N ASP A 216 -11.86 31.41 -20.88
CA ASP A 216 -11.54 32.68 -21.53
C ASP A 216 -11.66 33.94 -20.62
N GLY A 217 -11.34 33.76 -19.33
CA GLY A 217 -11.40 34.82 -18.33
C GLY A 217 -12.79 35.08 -17.74
N VAL A 218 -13.80 34.32 -18.14
CA VAL A 218 -15.17 34.37 -17.59
C VAL A 218 -15.38 33.17 -16.68
N PHE A 219 -15.95 33.43 -15.50
CA PHE A 219 -16.40 32.38 -14.59
C PHE A 219 -17.82 31.98 -14.94
N TYR A 220 -18.06 30.68 -15.01
CA TYR A 220 -19.36 30.05 -15.12
C TYR A 220 -19.58 29.25 -13.84
N ARG A 221 -20.66 29.54 -13.12
CA ARG A 221 -21.06 28.74 -11.97
C ARG A 221 -22.33 27.98 -12.26
N PHE A 222 -22.40 26.78 -11.72
CA PHE A 222 -23.56 25.89 -11.77
C PHE A 222 -24.02 25.66 -10.35
N THR A 223 -25.28 25.95 -10.05
CA THR A 223 -25.84 25.86 -8.69
C THR A 223 -27.18 25.15 -8.74
N LYS A 224 -27.49 24.32 -7.74
CA LYS A 224 -28.85 23.78 -7.57
C LYS A 224 -29.78 24.85 -6.99
N ASP A 225 -30.80 25.22 -7.75
CA ASP A 225 -31.88 26.14 -7.35
C ASP A 225 -33.01 25.37 -6.65
N GLU A 226 -32.81 25.06 -5.36
CA GLU A 226 -33.84 24.41 -4.53
C GLU A 226 -35.12 25.26 -4.39
N GLY A 227 -34.97 26.58 -4.45
CA GLY A 227 -36.07 27.53 -4.33
C GLY A 227 -36.92 27.71 -5.59
N ALA A 228 -36.55 27.10 -6.71
CA ALA A 228 -37.19 27.25 -8.01
C ALA A 228 -37.36 28.71 -8.49
N VAL A 229 -36.41 29.60 -8.14
CA VAL A 229 -36.42 31.02 -8.54
C VAL A 229 -36.41 31.16 -10.06
N THR A 230 -35.75 30.24 -10.75
CA THR A 230 -35.60 30.22 -12.20
C THR A 230 -36.67 29.42 -12.94
N GLY A 231 -37.72 28.99 -12.23
CA GLY A 231 -38.90 28.33 -12.80
C GLY A 231 -38.98 26.82 -12.59
N CYS A 232 -37.95 26.19 -12.01
CA CYS A 232 -37.84 24.76 -11.76
C CYS A 232 -36.83 24.49 -10.62
N THR A 233 -36.97 23.36 -9.93
CA THR A 233 -36.00 22.93 -8.91
C THR A 233 -34.87 22.14 -9.58
N ASP A 234 -33.87 22.83 -10.12
CA ASP A 234 -32.88 22.28 -11.06
C ASP A 234 -31.57 23.09 -11.04
N ILE A 235 -30.59 22.70 -11.85
CA ILE A 235 -29.33 23.43 -12.03
C ILE A 235 -29.55 24.70 -12.85
N ILE A 236 -28.99 25.79 -12.34
CA ILE A 236 -28.87 27.08 -13.01
C ILE A 236 -27.42 27.30 -13.39
N GLN A 237 -27.19 27.89 -14.56
CA GLN A 237 -25.87 28.33 -15.00
C GLN A 237 -25.84 29.85 -15.06
N GLU A 238 -24.85 30.45 -14.40
CA GLU A 238 -24.66 31.90 -14.35
C GLU A 238 -23.21 32.24 -14.73
N SER A 239 -22.97 33.44 -15.27
CA SER A 239 -21.64 33.90 -15.67
C SER A 239 -21.26 35.24 -15.05
N SER A 240 -19.98 35.43 -14.74
CA SER A 240 -19.40 36.67 -14.22
C SER A 240 -17.93 36.81 -14.63
N ASN A 241 -17.41 38.04 -14.66
CA ASN A 241 -15.96 38.28 -14.79
C ASN A 241 -15.25 38.30 -13.44
N ASP A 242 -15.99 38.28 -12.33
CA ASP A 242 -15.50 38.29 -10.96
C ASP A 242 -16.13 37.12 -10.18
N LEU A 243 -15.27 36.22 -9.68
CA LEU A 243 -15.66 35.01 -8.96
C LEU A 243 -16.46 35.32 -7.69
N LEU A 244 -16.15 36.43 -7.01
CA LEU A 244 -16.78 36.80 -5.75
C LEU A 244 -17.81 37.91 -5.91
N ASP A 245 -18.26 38.19 -7.15
CA ASP A 245 -19.31 39.17 -7.38
C ASP A 245 -20.59 38.79 -6.63
N SER A 246 -21.31 39.81 -6.21
CA SER A 246 -22.65 39.71 -5.63
C SER A 246 -23.62 39.02 -6.59
N LEU A 247 -24.71 38.46 -6.05
CA LEU A 247 -25.72 37.74 -6.84
C LEU A 247 -26.17 38.51 -8.11
N ASP A 248 -26.37 39.83 -8.02
CA ASP A 248 -26.81 40.69 -9.13
C ASP A 248 -25.74 40.90 -10.22
N GLY A 249 -24.47 40.69 -9.89
CA GLY A 249 -23.35 40.78 -10.84
C GLY A 249 -23.23 39.56 -11.75
N TRP A 250 -23.80 38.43 -11.33
CA TRP A 250 -23.88 37.21 -12.12
C TRP A 250 -25.05 37.25 -13.10
N LYS A 251 -24.79 36.91 -14.36
CA LYS A 251 -25.80 36.86 -15.41
C LYS A 251 -26.25 35.43 -15.65
N THR A 252 -27.54 35.17 -15.57
CA THR A 252 -28.12 33.88 -15.96
C THR A 252 -27.82 33.58 -17.43
N VAL A 253 -27.24 32.41 -17.68
CA VAL A 253 -26.92 31.87 -19.01
C VAL A 253 -27.95 30.80 -19.40
N ALA A 254 -28.21 29.86 -18.49
CA ALA A 254 -29.21 28.82 -18.66
C ALA A 254 -29.89 28.50 -17.32
N SER A 255 -31.11 27.95 -17.38
CA SER A 255 -31.84 27.43 -16.23
C SER A 255 -32.57 26.15 -16.63
N CYS A 256 -33.00 25.37 -15.64
CA CYS A 256 -33.69 24.11 -15.86
C CYS A 256 -32.87 23.14 -16.72
N ILE A 257 -31.55 23.09 -16.48
CA ILE A 257 -30.61 22.37 -17.35
C ILE A 257 -30.99 20.88 -17.46
N GLY A 258 -31.23 20.22 -16.33
CA GLY A 258 -31.62 18.82 -16.32
C GLY A 258 -32.97 18.60 -17.01
N ALA A 259 -33.99 19.35 -16.60
CA ALA A 259 -35.35 19.24 -17.15
C ALA A 259 -35.38 19.46 -18.67
N ASN A 260 -34.61 20.43 -19.18
CA ASN A 260 -34.49 20.69 -20.62
C ASN A 260 -33.73 19.60 -21.37
N ALA A 261 -32.78 18.93 -20.70
CA ALA A 261 -32.08 17.75 -21.21
C ALA A 261 -32.88 16.44 -21.05
N GLY A 262 -34.11 16.50 -20.51
CA GLY A 262 -35.00 15.35 -20.35
C GLY A 262 -34.75 14.51 -19.10
N THR A 263 -34.19 15.10 -18.05
CA THR A 263 -34.03 14.48 -16.72
C THR A 263 -35.18 14.91 -15.79
N GLU A 264 -35.45 14.16 -14.73
CA GLU A 264 -36.50 14.56 -13.77
C GLU A 264 -36.02 15.60 -12.75
N ALA A 265 -35.21 15.18 -11.78
CA ALA A 265 -34.69 16.03 -10.72
C ALA A 265 -33.21 15.72 -10.52
N VAL A 266 -32.36 16.75 -10.64
CA VAL A 266 -30.91 16.62 -10.59
C VAL A 266 -30.28 17.57 -9.57
N GLU A 267 -29.20 17.16 -8.91
CA GLU A 267 -28.40 17.98 -7.97
C GLU A 267 -26.90 17.65 -8.08
N GLY A 268 -26.07 18.20 -7.21
CA GLY A 268 -24.64 17.88 -7.14
C GLY A 268 -23.85 18.07 -8.45
N PRO A 269 -23.92 19.24 -9.11
CA PRO A 269 -23.22 19.47 -10.35
C PRO A 269 -21.70 19.45 -10.16
N THR A 270 -20.97 18.78 -11.06
CA THR A 270 -19.54 19.00 -11.26
C THR A 270 -19.28 19.39 -12.72
N SER A 271 -18.51 20.45 -12.92
CA SER A 271 -18.29 21.04 -14.24
C SER A 271 -16.81 20.99 -14.63
N PHE A 272 -16.53 20.58 -15.87
CA PHE A 272 -15.17 20.56 -16.40
C PHE A 272 -15.16 20.68 -17.92
N LYS A 273 -14.05 21.19 -18.46
CA LYS A 273 -13.77 21.16 -19.90
C LYS A 273 -13.06 19.86 -20.24
N SER A 274 -13.38 19.26 -21.38
CA SER A 274 -12.63 18.12 -21.91
C SER A 274 -11.14 18.47 -22.07
N ASN A 275 -10.26 17.53 -21.77
CA ASN A 275 -8.86 17.57 -22.15
C ASN A 275 -8.72 17.79 -23.67
N PRO A 276 -7.65 18.45 -24.12
CA PRO A 276 -7.32 18.46 -25.54
C PRO A 276 -7.23 17.04 -26.10
N SER A 277 -7.79 16.84 -27.30
CA SER A 277 -7.84 15.52 -27.96
C SER A 277 -8.61 14.43 -27.18
N ASP A 278 -9.57 14.80 -26.33
CA ASP A 278 -10.53 13.84 -25.79
C ASP A 278 -11.22 13.07 -26.94
N VAL A 279 -11.42 11.76 -26.77
CA VAL A 279 -12.01 10.91 -27.81
C VAL A 279 -13.43 11.33 -28.20
N ASN A 280 -14.12 12.06 -27.33
CA ASN A 280 -15.47 12.57 -27.54
C ASN A 280 -15.50 13.98 -28.15
N GLY A 281 -14.33 14.57 -28.42
CA GLY A 281 -14.18 15.92 -28.96
C GLY A 281 -14.04 16.99 -27.87
N GLU A 282 -13.78 18.23 -28.30
CA GLU A 282 -13.67 19.37 -27.38
C GLU A 282 -15.06 19.83 -26.94
N LYS A 283 -15.40 19.57 -25.68
CA LYS A 283 -16.72 19.85 -25.08
C LYS A 283 -16.58 20.39 -23.67
N TYR A 284 -17.70 20.89 -23.14
CA TYR A 284 -17.90 21.15 -21.73
C TYR A 284 -18.85 20.10 -21.16
N TYR A 285 -18.47 19.55 -20.01
CA TYR A 285 -19.25 18.55 -19.30
C TYR A 285 -19.81 19.12 -18.00
N LEU A 286 -21.03 18.71 -17.70
CA LEU A 286 -21.69 18.94 -16.43
C LEU A 286 -22.27 17.61 -15.96
N PHE A 287 -21.63 16.95 -15.00
CA PHE A 287 -22.21 15.74 -14.43
C PHE A 287 -23.11 16.12 -13.27
N VAL A 288 -24.27 15.47 -13.16
CA VAL A 288 -25.29 15.76 -12.15
C VAL A 288 -25.90 14.48 -11.62
N ASP A 289 -26.35 14.48 -10.36
CA ASP A 289 -27.02 13.35 -9.72
C ASP A 289 -28.51 13.39 -9.98
N GLU A 290 -29.01 12.52 -10.88
CA GLU A 290 -30.45 12.27 -11.03
C GLU A 290 -30.93 11.35 -9.91
N TYR A 291 -31.01 11.91 -8.71
CA TYR A 291 -31.19 11.19 -7.43
C TYR A 291 -32.51 10.44 -7.30
N VAL A 292 -33.47 10.65 -8.21
CA VAL A 292 -34.77 9.94 -8.26
C VAL A 292 -34.79 8.77 -9.26
N ASP A 293 -33.83 8.69 -10.19
CA ASP A 293 -33.82 7.69 -11.26
C ASP A 293 -32.41 7.12 -11.51
N ARG A 294 -31.70 7.57 -12.55
CA ARG A 294 -30.50 6.92 -13.10
C ARG A 294 -29.24 7.09 -12.23
N GLY A 295 -29.25 7.97 -11.23
CA GLY A 295 -28.05 8.36 -10.49
C GLY A 295 -27.21 9.39 -11.25
N TYR A 296 -25.90 9.42 -11.04
CA TYR A 296 -25.02 10.38 -11.71
C TYR A 296 -25.01 10.20 -13.22
N ILE A 297 -25.23 11.29 -13.97
CA ILE A 297 -25.27 11.30 -15.43
C ILE A 297 -24.45 12.46 -16.00
N PRO A 298 -23.81 12.29 -17.17
CA PRO A 298 -23.05 13.34 -17.83
C PRO A 298 -23.92 14.12 -18.83
N LEU A 299 -24.07 15.43 -18.62
CA LEU A 299 -24.52 16.36 -19.66
C LEU A 299 -23.31 16.94 -20.39
N GLU A 300 -23.49 17.26 -21.67
CA GLU A 300 -22.47 17.87 -22.51
C GLU A 300 -23.02 19.03 -23.34
N THR A 301 -22.14 19.98 -23.66
CA THR A 301 -22.40 21.07 -24.60
C THR A 301 -21.12 21.53 -25.30
N ASP A 302 -21.25 22.09 -26.51
CA ASP A 302 -20.11 22.58 -27.30
C ASP A 302 -19.75 24.05 -26.97
N ASP A 303 -20.70 24.85 -26.45
CA ASP A 303 -20.52 26.28 -26.16
C ASP A 303 -21.02 26.61 -24.76
N ILE A 304 -20.08 26.82 -23.82
CA ILE A 304 -20.41 27.15 -22.43
C ILE A 304 -21.13 28.51 -22.30
N ALA A 305 -20.95 29.45 -23.24
CA ALA A 305 -21.58 30.76 -23.22
C ALA A 305 -23.00 30.76 -23.79
N ASN A 306 -23.30 29.83 -24.71
CA ASN A 306 -24.63 29.64 -25.32
C ASN A 306 -24.99 28.15 -25.36
N PRO A 307 -25.22 27.55 -24.19
CA PRO A 307 -25.26 26.09 -24.07
C PRO A 307 -26.54 25.49 -24.65
N ASP A 308 -26.37 24.34 -25.28
CA ASP A 308 -27.42 23.36 -25.55
C ASP A 308 -27.04 22.08 -24.79
N TRP A 309 -27.41 22.03 -23.50
CA TRP A 309 -27.06 20.91 -22.63
C TRP A 309 -27.89 19.68 -22.99
N GLN A 310 -27.20 18.59 -23.29
CA GLN A 310 -27.83 17.32 -23.63
C GLN A 310 -27.20 16.20 -22.82
N VAL A 311 -27.98 15.19 -22.44
CA VAL A 311 -27.43 13.97 -21.84
C VAL A 311 -26.54 13.29 -22.89
N SER A 312 -25.31 12.94 -22.50
CA SER A 312 -24.36 12.29 -23.40
C SER A 312 -24.95 10.98 -23.93
N ALA A 313 -24.84 10.75 -25.24
CA ALA A 313 -25.52 9.65 -25.91
C ALA A 313 -25.09 8.25 -25.41
N SER A 314 -23.86 8.14 -24.91
CA SER A 314 -23.28 6.93 -24.33
C SER A 314 -22.25 7.32 -23.29
N TYR A 315 -22.25 6.64 -22.15
CA TYR A 315 -21.27 6.81 -21.08
C TYR A 315 -21.20 5.54 -20.22
N ASN A 316 -20.06 5.36 -19.56
CA ASN A 316 -19.81 4.29 -18.60
C ASN A 316 -19.19 4.91 -17.35
N LEU A 317 -20.05 5.28 -16.40
CA LEU A 317 -19.64 5.83 -15.11
C LEU A 317 -19.43 4.70 -14.08
N PRO A 318 -18.81 4.98 -12.92
CA PRO A 318 -18.78 4.05 -11.79
C PRO A 318 -20.17 3.51 -11.40
N THR A 319 -20.22 2.48 -10.57
CA THR A 319 -21.45 1.70 -10.33
C THR A 319 -22.57 2.53 -9.67
N SER A 320 -22.23 3.41 -8.74
CA SER A 320 -23.19 4.26 -8.05
C SER A 320 -22.54 5.57 -7.56
N PRO A 321 -21.89 6.35 -8.43
CA PRO A 321 -21.36 7.63 -8.03
C PRO A 321 -22.50 8.56 -7.64
N ARG A 322 -22.23 9.39 -6.65
CA ARG A 322 -23.03 10.54 -6.26
C ARG A 322 -22.17 11.79 -6.44
N HIS A 323 -22.68 12.94 -6.01
CA HIS A 323 -21.99 14.22 -6.07
C HIS A 323 -20.50 14.09 -5.70
N GLY A 324 -19.64 14.57 -6.59
CA GLY A 324 -18.19 14.41 -6.54
C GLY A 324 -17.51 15.34 -7.53
N THR A 325 -16.22 15.13 -7.82
CA THR A 325 -15.44 16.03 -8.68
C THR A 325 -14.55 15.29 -9.66
N VAL A 326 -14.60 15.75 -10.92
CA VAL A 326 -13.71 15.29 -12.00
C VAL A 326 -12.50 16.22 -12.12
N LEU A 327 -11.30 15.65 -12.09
CA LEU A 327 -10.02 16.35 -12.20
C LEU A 327 -9.24 15.86 -13.42
N PRO A 328 -8.88 16.75 -14.37
CA PRO A 328 -7.89 16.46 -15.41
C PRO A 328 -6.52 16.07 -14.82
N ILE A 329 -5.96 14.96 -15.31
CA ILE A 329 -4.67 14.44 -14.87
C ILE A 329 -3.76 14.11 -16.06
N THR A 330 -2.45 14.17 -15.83
CA THR A 330 -1.42 13.85 -16.82
C THR A 330 -1.34 12.33 -17.05
N ALA A 331 -0.71 11.92 -18.15
CA ALA A 331 -0.46 10.50 -18.41
C ALA A 331 0.31 9.81 -17.28
N ALA A 332 1.33 10.47 -16.72
CA ALA A 332 2.14 9.92 -15.63
C ALA A 332 1.33 9.76 -14.34
N GLU A 333 0.43 10.69 -14.04
CA GLU A 333 -0.47 10.59 -12.89
C GLU A 333 -1.53 9.51 -13.09
N LEU A 334 -2.08 9.39 -14.30
CA LEU A 334 -3.01 8.31 -14.64
C LEU A 334 -2.36 6.93 -14.50
N GLU A 335 -1.14 6.76 -15.00
CA GLU A 335 -0.35 5.52 -14.85
C GLU A 335 -0.06 5.23 -13.37
N THR A 336 0.41 6.23 -12.61
CA THR A 336 0.68 6.10 -11.17
C THR A 336 -0.58 5.67 -10.41
N LEU A 337 -1.69 6.37 -10.66
CA LEU A 337 -2.96 6.16 -9.98
C LEU A 337 -3.52 4.76 -10.28
N THR A 338 -3.63 4.40 -11.56
CA THR A 338 -4.18 3.10 -11.97
C THR A 338 -3.28 1.93 -11.57
N GLY A 339 -1.95 2.08 -11.70
CA GLY A 339 -0.97 1.06 -11.29
C GLY A 339 -1.00 0.77 -9.79
N ALA A 340 -0.99 1.81 -8.95
CA ALA A 340 -1.00 1.65 -7.50
C ALA A 340 -2.28 0.97 -6.99
N TYR A 341 -3.44 1.35 -7.52
CA TYR A 341 -4.71 0.75 -7.10
C TYR A 341 -4.98 -0.62 -7.73
N LYS A 342 -4.41 -0.94 -8.91
CA LYS A 342 -4.35 -2.32 -9.42
C LYS A 342 -3.56 -3.19 -8.44
N ALA A 343 -2.38 -2.74 -8.00
CA ALA A 343 -1.56 -3.48 -7.05
C ALA A 343 -2.30 -3.72 -5.71
N LYS A 344 -2.95 -2.70 -5.15
CA LYS A 344 -3.77 -2.82 -3.92
C LYS A 344 -4.96 -3.79 -4.08
N ARG A 345 -5.67 -3.73 -5.21
CA ARG A 345 -6.79 -4.64 -5.51
C ARG A 345 -6.30 -6.07 -5.68
N ASP A 346 -5.21 -6.26 -6.42
CA ASP A 346 -4.66 -7.59 -6.67
C ASP A 346 -4.12 -8.18 -5.36
N GLU A 347 -3.51 -7.37 -4.50
CA GLU A 347 -3.19 -7.72 -3.12
C GLU A 347 -4.45 -8.14 -2.34
N ALA A 348 -5.51 -7.33 -2.29
CA ALA A 348 -6.75 -7.64 -1.57
C ALA A 348 -7.48 -8.89 -2.11
N ALA A 349 -7.55 -9.06 -3.43
CA ALA A 349 -8.17 -10.22 -4.08
C ALA A 349 -7.32 -11.49 -3.91
N LEU A 350 -6.00 -11.35 -3.77
CA LEU A 350 -5.12 -12.44 -3.34
C LEU A 350 -5.32 -12.75 -1.86
N ILE A 351 -5.49 -11.75 -0.98
CA ILE A 351 -5.83 -11.94 0.44
C ILE A 351 -7.18 -12.66 0.62
N GLN A 352 -8.22 -12.27 -0.10
CA GLN A 352 -9.52 -12.92 -0.01
C GLN A 352 -9.51 -14.36 -0.55
N ARG A 353 -8.68 -14.63 -1.57
CA ARG A 353 -8.40 -16.00 -2.04
C ARG A 353 -7.58 -16.80 -1.02
N LYS A 354 -6.68 -16.17 -0.26
CA LYS A 354 -5.98 -16.77 0.89
C LYS A 354 -6.97 -17.15 2.01
N GLU A 355 -7.89 -16.26 2.39
CA GLU A 355 -8.87 -16.55 3.47
C GLU A 355 -9.85 -17.69 3.11
N THR A 356 -10.33 -17.74 1.87
CA THR A 356 -11.28 -18.78 1.43
C THR A 356 -10.62 -20.14 1.18
N SER A 357 -9.32 -20.21 0.91
CA SER A 357 -8.58 -21.49 0.85
C SER A 357 -8.16 -22.00 2.22
N ASP A 358 -7.97 -21.11 3.20
CA ASP A 358 -7.37 -21.43 4.49
C ASP A 358 -8.40 -21.70 5.61
N GLU A 359 -9.69 -21.38 5.40
CA GLU A 359 -10.80 -21.73 6.32
C GLU A 359 -11.05 -23.25 6.45
N ALA A 360 -10.37 -24.10 5.67
CA ALA A 360 -10.53 -25.56 5.71
C ALA A 360 -9.60 -26.32 6.67
N SER A 361 -8.66 -25.68 7.38
CA SER A 361 -7.78 -26.36 8.35
C SER A 361 -8.01 -25.87 9.79
N ASN A 362 -8.50 -26.77 10.65
CA ASN A 362 -8.59 -26.52 12.09
C ASN A 362 -7.19 -26.24 12.65
N GLY A 363 -6.99 -25.09 13.30
CA GLY A 363 -5.71 -24.59 13.79
C GLY A 363 -4.85 -25.60 14.56
N THR A 364 -3.95 -26.27 13.83
CA THR A 364 -2.96 -27.19 14.38
C THR A 364 -1.63 -26.47 14.59
N VAL A 365 -0.97 -26.79 15.70
CA VAL A 365 0.46 -26.52 15.91
C VAL A 365 1.24 -27.21 14.79
N LEU A 366 2.00 -26.43 14.00
CA LEU A 366 2.73 -26.95 12.83
C LEU A 366 3.88 -27.87 13.27
N LEU A 367 4.86 -27.33 14.01
CA LEU A 367 5.94 -28.08 14.64
C LEU A 367 5.74 -28.07 16.16
N PRO A 368 5.40 -29.20 16.80
CA PRO A 368 5.29 -29.26 18.26
C PRO A 368 6.60 -28.89 18.96
N GLY A 369 6.61 -27.75 19.68
CA GLY A 369 7.75 -27.23 20.44
C GLY A 369 8.15 -25.82 20.01
N LEU A 370 9.26 -25.32 20.54
CA LEU A 370 9.81 -24.00 20.21
C LEU A 370 10.96 -24.18 19.21
N TYR A 371 10.74 -23.71 18.00
CA TYR A 371 11.66 -23.85 16.88
C TYR A 371 11.65 -22.56 16.08
N ALA A 372 12.84 -22.05 15.82
CA ALA A 372 13.06 -20.80 15.10
C ALA A 372 13.91 -21.05 13.85
N ASP A 373 14.13 -19.98 13.10
CA ASP A 373 15.05 -19.92 11.96
C ASP A 373 14.92 -21.12 10.99
N PRO A 374 13.71 -21.39 10.46
CA PRO A 374 13.46 -22.61 9.71
C PRO A 374 14.10 -22.54 8.32
N ASN A 375 14.88 -23.57 7.96
CA ASN A 375 15.23 -23.86 6.58
C ASN A 375 14.34 -24.98 6.05
N MET A 376 13.41 -24.63 5.17
CA MET A 376 12.51 -25.56 4.48
C MET A 376 13.06 -25.89 3.10
N VAL A 377 13.07 -27.17 2.75
CA VAL A 377 13.62 -27.67 1.47
C VAL A 377 12.85 -28.90 1.00
N VAL A 378 12.90 -29.18 -0.30
CA VAL A 378 12.31 -30.39 -0.89
C VAL A 378 13.42 -31.30 -1.41
N PHE A 379 13.45 -32.55 -0.94
CA PHE A 379 14.33 -33.58 -1.48
C PHE A 379 13.53 -34.82 -1.83
N GLY A 380 13.57 -35.22 -3.11
CA GLY A 380 12.77 -36.33 -3.61
C GLY A 380 11.27 -36.09 -3.41
N CYS A 381 10.60 -36.99 -2.69
CA CYS A 381 9.16 -36.95 -2.44
C CYS A 381 8.81 -36.44 -1.04
N GLN A 382 9.68 -35.66 -0.41
CA GLN A 382 9.51 -35.23 0.97
C GLN A 382 9.93 -33.76 1.15
N TYR A 383 9.14 -33.03 1.94
CA TYR A 383 9.49 -31.74 2.51
C TYR A 383 10.30 -31.95 3.78
N TYR A 384 11.35 -31.18 3.97
CA TYR A 384 12.16 -31.17 5.19
C TYR A 384 12.20 -29.77 5.80
N ILE A 385 12.26 -29.70 7.14
CA ILE A 385 12.56 -28.46 7.87
C ILE A 385 13.70 -28.73 8.84
N TYR A 386 14.70 -27.86 8.80
CA TYR A 386 15.83 -27.81 9.73
C TYR A 386 15.78 -26.47 10.48
N PRO A 387 15.33 -26.45 11.75
CA PRO A 387 15.23 -25.23 12.53
C PRO A 387 16.28 -25.13 13.65
N THR A 388 16.49 -23.92 14.15
CA THR A 388 17.08 -23.68 15.47
C THR A 388 16.18 -24.26 16.57
N SER A 389 16.76 -25.01 17.51
CA SER A 389 16.06 -25.39 18.75
C SER A 389 15.98 -24.18 19.70
N ASP A 390 14.79 -23.63 19.89
CA ASP A 390 14.54 -22.40 20.66
C ASP A 390 14.03 -22.70 22.09
N GLY A 391 13.72 -21.68 22.89
CA GLY A 391 13.28 -21.84 24.29
C GLY A 391 14.40 -21.85 25.33
N TYR A 392 15.60 -21.39 24.97
CA TYR A 392 16.76 -21.35 25.84
C TYR A 392 17.22 -19.92 26.10
N PRO A 393 17.62 -19.55 27.33
CA PRO A 393 18.19 -18.23 27.61
C PRO A 393 19.36 -17.89 26.68
N GLY A 394 19.34 -16.70 26.09
CA GLY A 394 20.37 -16.24 25.15
C GLY A 394 20.50 -17.12 23.90
N TRP A 395 19.39 -17.74 23.47
CA TRP A 395 19.35 -18.68 22.35
C TRP A 395 20.37 -19.83 22.53
N GLY A 396 20.58 -20.29 23.76
CA GLY A 396 21.63 -21.24 24.13
C GLY A 396 21.46 -22.70 23.67
N GLY A 397 20.50 -22.97 22.77
CA GLY A 397 20.26 -24.31 22.22
C GLY A 397 21.52 -24.91 21.58
N LYS A 398 21.66 -26.22 21.66
CA LYS A 398 22.87 -26.94 21.21
C LYS A 398 22.61 -28.00 20.14
N GLU A 399 21.35 -28.25 19.83
CA GLU A 399 20.93 -29.45 19.12
C GLU A 399 20.18 -29.08 17.85
N PHE A 400 20.50 -29.77 16.75
CA PHE A 400 19.72 -29.72 15.52
C PHE A 400 18.94 -31.02 15.34
N TYR A 401 17.66 -30.88 15.02
CA TYR A 401 16.74 -31.95 14.65
C TYR A 401 16.24 -31.73 13.23
N VAL A 402 15.88 -32.81 12.54
CA VAL A 402 15.26 -32.73 11.21
C VAL A 402 13.79 -33.06 11.32
N TRP A 403 12.96 -32.28 10.65
CA TRP A 403 11.53 -32.54 10.48
C TRP A 403 11.25 -32.94 9.05
N GLN A 404 10.29 -33.83 8.84
CA GLN A 404 9.86 -34.25 7.51
C GLN A 404 8.34 -34.27 7.38
N SER A 405 7.82 -33.86 6.23
CA SER A 405 6.40 -33.94 5.86
C SER A 405 6.20 -34.36 4.41
N SER A 406 5.10 -35.07 4.13
CA SER A 406 4.70 -35.44 2.76
C SER A 406 3.66 -34.49 2.16
N ASN A 407 3.17 -33.52 2.95
CA ASN A 407 2.03 -32.68 2.59
C ASN A 407 2.05 -31.27 3.21
N LEU A 408 3.21 -30.77 3.66
CA LEU A 408 3.39 -29.48 4.36
C LEU A 408 2.63 -29.30 5.69
N VAL A 409 1.82 -30.27 6.12
CA VAL A 409 0.98 -30.16 7.32
C VAL A 409 1.35 -31.20 8.38
N ASP A 410 1.51 -32.45 7.97
CA ASP A 410 1.83 -33.54 8.89
C ASP A 410 3.34 -33.69 9.02
N TRP A 411 3.92 -33.14 10.09
CA TRP A 411 5.36 -33.12 10.33
C TRP A 411 5.81 -34.17 11.36
N THR A 412 6.91 -34.87 11.07
CA THR A 412 7.56 -35.82 11.98
C THR A 412 9.00 -35.40 12.23
N ARG A 413 9.39 -35.22 13.50
CA ARG A 413 10.78 -34.93 13.90
C ARG A 413 11.60 -36.20 14.04
N SER A 414 12.91 -36.12 13.80
CA SER A 414 13.86 -37.14 14.22
C SER A 414 13.81 -37.36 15.75
N GLU A 415 14.00 -38.61 16.17
CA GLU A 415 13.99 -38.98 17.61
C GLU A 415 15.19 -38.38 18.35
N LYS A 416 16.34 -38.30 17.68
CA LYS A 416 17.61 -37.82 18.23
C LYS A 416 18.10 -36.60 17.43
N PRO A 417 18.88 -35.71 18.05
CA PRO A 417 19.55 -34.65 17.32
C PRO A 417 20.62 -35.27 16.40
N PHE A 418 20.75 -34.75 15.19
CA PHE A 418 21.76 -35.22 14.24
C PHE A 418 23.08 -34.45 14.39
N LEU A 419 23.04 -33.22 14.90
CA LEU A 419 24.21 -32.47 15.38
C LEU A 419 23.99 -31.95 16.80
N THR A 420 25.06 -31.95 17.60
CA THR A 420 25.13 -31.42 18.96
C THR A 420 26.40 -30.60 19.12
N LEU A 421 26.25 -29.28 19.29
CA LEU A 421 27.31 -28.31 19.48
C LEU A 421 27.65 -28.21 20.97
N ASN A 422 28.43 -29.16 21.47
CA ASN A 422 28.84 -29.23 22.87
C ASN A 422 30.35 -29.53 23.00
N GLY A 423 31.15 -28.93 22.13
CA GLY A 423 32.59 -29.16 22.04
C GLY A 423 32.91 -30.64 21.83
N THR A 424 33.90 -31.15 22.56
CA THR A 424 34.32 -32.56 22.48
C THR A 424 33.28 -33.56 23.00
N ASP A 425 32.26 -33.09 23.74
CA ASP A 425 31.15 -33.93 24.22
C ASP A 425 30.00 -34.00 23.19
N GLY A 426 30.09 -33.22 22.10
CA GLY A 426 29.18 -33.26 20.96
C GLY A 426 29.82 -33.90 19.73
N ASN A 427 29.22 -33.68 18.56
CA ASN A 427 29.76 -34.10 17.26
C ASN A 427 30.15 -32.92 16.34
N VAL A 428 30.19 -31.70 16.90
CA VAL A 428 30.78 -30.51 16.28
C VAL A 428 31.88 -29.99 17.22
N PRO A 429 33.13 -30.47 17.09
CA PRO A 429 34.16 -30.31 18.12
C PRO A 429 34.61 -28.85 18.33
N TRP A 430 34.43 -27.99 17.32
CA TRP A 430 34.83 -26.58 17.37
C TRP A 430 33.77 -25.66 17.98
N ALA A 431 32.53 -26.12 18.21
CA ALA A 431 31.42 -25.29 18.68
C ALA A 431 30.92 -25.71 20.08
N SER A 432 30.66 -24.75 20.97
CA SER A 432 30.25 -25.02 22.37
C SER A 432 28.76 -24.82 22.66
N GLY A 433 27.99 -24.34 21.67
CA GLY A 433 26.54 -24.14 21.73
C GLY A 433 26.07 -23.16 20.67
N ASN A 434 24.88 -22.58 20.88
CA ASN A 434 24.24 -21.65 19.94
C ASN A 434 24.12 -22.24 18.54
N ALA A 435 23.48 -23.42 18.47
CA ALA A 435 23.11 -24.08 17.22
C ALA A 435 22.03 -23.24 16.51
N TRP A 436 22.46 -22.31 15.66
CA TRP A 436 21.59 -21.30 15.07
C TRP A 436 21.51 -21.39 13.55
N ALA A 437 20.33 -21.08 13.04
CA ALA A 437 20.00 -20.68 11.67
C ALA A 437 20.72 -21.50 10.62
N PRO A 438 20.27 -22.73 10.34
CA PRO A 438 20.94 -23.57 9.37
C PRO A 438 20.45 -23.30 7.95
N THR A 439 21.20 -23.84 6.98
CA THR A 439 20.73 -24.08 5.62
C THR A 439 21.23 -25.43 5.14
N ILE A 440 20.56 -26.04 4.18
CA ILE A 440 20.97 -27.31 3.58
C ILE A 440 20.84 -27.27 2.06
N ILE A 441 21.80 -27.88 1.37
CA ILE A 441 21.79 -28.03 -0.08
C ILE A 441 22.35 -29.40 -0.50
N GLU A 442 21.93 -29.91 -1.65
CA GLU A 442 22.41 -31.16 -2.22
C GLU A 442 23.33 -30.89 -3.41
N ARG A 443 24.38 -31.70 -3.52
CA ARG A 443 25.26 -31.76 -4.70
C ARG A 443 25.79 -33.18 -4.87
N ASP A 444 25.59 -33.74 -6.06
CA ASP A 444 26.13 -35.04 -6.49
C ASP A 444 25.84 -36.21 -5.52
N GLY A 445 24.64 -36.22 -4.93
CA GLY A 445 24.15 -37.20 -3.96
C GLY A 445 24.61 -36.97 -2.53
N THR A 446 25.30 -35.86 -2.24
CA THR A 446 25.77 -35.48 -0.91
C THR A 446 25.01 -34.25 -0.41
N TYR A 447 24.56 -34.29 0.84
CA TYR A 447 23.83 -33.22 1.49
C TYR A 447 24.80 -32.42 2.36
N TYR A 448 24.85 -31.11 2.18
CA TYR A 448 25.71 -30.18 2.90
C TYR A 448 24.85 -29.26 3.77
N PHE A 449 25.07 -29.34 5.07
CA PHE A 449 24.35 -28.60 6.10
C PHE A 449 25.25 -27.54 6.71
N TYR A 450 24.97 -26.27 6.45
CA TYR A 450 25.70 -25.13 6.99
C TYR A 450 24.95 -24.57 8.19
N PHE A 451 25.68 -24.15 9.21
CA PHE A 451 25.09 -23.67 10.46
C PHE A 451 26.04 -22.77 11.23
N SER A 452 25.47 -21.96 12.12
CA SER A 452 26.22 -21.09 13.01
C SER A 452 26.43 -21.75 14.38
N GLY A 453 27.55 -21.44 15.02
CA GLY A 453 27.87 -21.94 16.36
C GLY A 453 28.78 -21.02 17.16
N GLN A 454 28.66 -21.02 18.49
CA GLN A 454 29.62 -20.32 19.35
C GLN A 454 30.97 -21.02 19.30
N ASN A 455 31.99 -20.28 18.86
CA ASN A 455 33.35 -20.79 18.78
C ASN A 455 34.20 -20.23 19.93
N PRO A 456 34.56 -21.04 20.94
CA PRO A 456 35.33 -20.57 22.08
C PRO A 456 36.78 -20.21 21.74
N THR A 457 37.30 -20.60 20.57
CA THR A 457 38.65 -20.21 20.14
C THR A 457 38.69 -18.75 19.68
N TYR A 458 37.65 -18.29 18.98
CA TYR A 458 37.55 -16.90 18.49
C TYR A 458 36.69 -16.01 19.39
N ASP A 459 35.98 -16.60 20.37
CA ASP A 459 35.00 -15.93 21.23
C ASP A 459 33.87 -15.22 20.46
N GLN A 460 33.47 -15.79 19.34
CA GLN A 460 32.40 -15.26 18.48
C GLN A 460 31.64 -16.38 17.76
N LYS A 461 30.58 -15.99 17.05
CA LYS A 461 29.87 -16.90 16.16
C LYS A 461 30.67 -17.14 14.88
N THR A 462 30.74 -18.40 14.49
CA THR A 462 31.39 -18.85 13.25
C THR A 462 30.47 -19.81 12.52
N ILE A 463 30.61 -19.91 11.20
CA ILE A 463 29.81 -20.82 10.37
C ILE A 463 30.65 -22.06 10.06
N GLY A 464 30.05 -23.24 10.18
CA GLY A 464 30.65 -24.49 9.71
C GLY A 464 29.70 -25.27 8.83
N VAL A 465 30.19 -26.43 8.38
CA VAL A 465 29.50 -27.32 7.46
C VAL A 465 29.59 -28.76 7.93
N ALA A 466 28.53 -29.51 7.72
CA ALA A 466 28.48 -30.96 7.89
C ALA A 466 27.96 -31.62 6.61
N SER A 467 28.43 -32.83 6.31
CA SER A 467 28.00 -33.58 5.14
C SER A 467 27.28 -34.88 5.52
N ALA A 468 26.33 -35.32 4.70
CA ALA A 468 25.58 -36.55 4.88
C ALA A 468 25.24 -37.25 3.54
N PRO A 469 25.03 -38.57 3.55
CA PRO A 469 24.57 -39.33 2.37
C PRO A 469 23.04 -39.31 2.19
N SER A 470 22.28 -38.77 3.15
CA SER A 470 20.83 -38.60 3.09
C SER A 470 20.43 -37.30 3.80
N PRO A 471 19.24 -36.73 3.51
CA PRO A 471 18.79 -35.49 4.15
C PRO A 471 18.57 -35.66 5.67
N GLU A 472 18.32 -36.87 6.16
CA GLU A 472 18.21 -37.18 7.59
C GLU A 472 19.54 -37.50 8.27
N GLY A 473 20.63 -37.60 7.51
CA GLY A 473 21.95 -37.96 8.01
C GLY A 473 22.34 -39.42 7.77
N PRO A 474 23.30 -39.96 8.54
CA PRO A 474 24.04 -39.28 9.60
C PRO A 474 24.93 -38.17 9.05
N PHE A 475 24.94 -37.02 9.73
CA PHE A 475 25.81 -35.88 9.39
C PHE A 475 27.17 -36.00 10.06
N THR A 476 28.22 -35.64 9.32
CA THR A 476 29.59 -35.51 9.82
C THR A 476 30.05 -34.07 9.65
N ALA A 477 30.26 -33.36 10.76
CA ALA A 477 30.76 -31.99 10.74
C ALA A 477 32.26 -31.94 10.43
N GLU A 478 32.68 -30.91 9.70
CA GLU A 478 34.09 -30.58 9.55
C GLU A 478 34.72 -30.28 10.94
N PRO A 479 36.00 -30.65 11.16
CA PRO A 479 36.64 -30.51 12.46
C PRO A 479 36.92 -29.05 12.85
N SER A 480 36.81 -28.12 11.90
CA SER A 480 36.97 -26.67 12.10
C SER A 480 35.83 -25.89 11.44
N ALA A 481 35.58 -24.67 11.93
CA ALA A 481 34.67 -23.73 11.26
C ALA A 481 35.19 -23.38 9.86
N MET A 482 34.24 -23.13 8.94
CA MET A 482 34.50 -22.76 7.56
C MET A 482 34.68 -21.24 7.40
N ILE A 483 33.87 -20.45 8.11
CA ILE A 483 33.95 -18.99 8.15
C ILE A 483 34.13 -18.57 9.60
N THR A 484 35.23 -17.90 9.91
CA THR A 484 35.61 -17.54 11.28
C THR A 484 35.26 -16.10 11.65
N ASN A 485 34.89 -15.28 10.67
CA ASN A 485 34.78 -13.82 10.76
C ASN A 485 36.13 -13.12 11.02
N GLU A 486 37.24 -13.78 10.70
CA GLU A 486 38.61 -13.23 10.72
C GLU A 486 39.15 -12.99 9.30
N GLU A 487 38.32 -13.18 8.28
CA GLU A 487 38.63 -12.96 6.87
C GLU A 487 38.78 -11.46 6.53
N ASP A 488 39.26 -11.15 5.32
CA ASP A 488 39.46 -9.74 4.90
C ASP A 488 38.14 -8.95 4.74
N VAL A 489 37.04 -9.65 4.50
CA VAL A 489 35.68 -9.08 4.38
C VAL A 489 34.79 -9.76 5.41
N THR A 490 34.30 -8.99 6.37
CA THR A 490 33.57 -9.49 7.56
C THR A 490 32.21 -8.81 7.72
N THR A 491 31.43 -9.35 8.66
CA THR A 491 30.14 -8.81 9.11
C THR A 491 30.17 -8.51 10.60
N ASN A 492 29.07 -8.03 11.18
CA ASN A 492 29.01 -7.86 12.64
C ASN A 492 29.06 -9.23 13.35
N GLN A 493 28.42 -10.25 12.76
CA GLN A 493 28.52 -11.65 13.19
C GLN A 493 28.44 -12.57 11.96
N ALA A 494 29.33 -13.56 11.87
CA ALA A 494 29.24 -14.63 10.88
C ALA A 494 28.17 -15.63 11.32
N ILE A 495 26.93 -15.34 10.96
CA ILE A 495 25.74 -16.16 11.22
C ILE A 495 24.84 -16.24 9.99
N ASP A 496 23.79 -17.06 10.10
CA ASP A 496 22.68 -17.18 9.16
C ASP A 496 23.12 -17.52 7.73
N PRO A 497 23.86 -18.62 7.53
CA PRO A 497 24.22 -19.09 6.20
C PRO A 497 22.98 -19.43 5.37
N ASP A 498 22.99 -19.06 4.10
CA ASP A 498 22.08 -19.55 3.07
C ASP A 498 22.85 -20.05 1.85
N ALA A 499 22.61 -21.29 1.46
CA ALA A 499 23.30 -21.97 0.38
C ALA A 499 22.37 -22.08 -0.82
N PHE A 500 22.81 -21.56 -1.97
CA PHE A 500 22.00 -21.43 -3.16
C PHE A 500 22.69 -22.05 -4.38
N TYR A 501 21.93 -22.82 -5.16
CA TYR A 501 22.34 -23.28 -6.48
C TYR A 501 21.77 -22.34 -7.54
N ASP A 502 22.65 -21.71 -8.33
CA ASP A 502 22.22 -20.88 -9.46
C ASP A 502 21.90 -21.76 -10.68
N PRO A 503 20.61 -21.91 -11.06
CA PRO A 503 20.24 -22.73 -12.21
C PRO A 503 20.73 -22.15 -13.55
N LYS A 504 21.09 -20.85 -13.61
CA LYS A 504 21.59 -20.22 -14.85
C LYS A 504 23.06 -20.53 -15.09
N SER A 505 23.91 -20.41 -14.07
CA SER A 505 25.36 -20.64 -14.23
C SER A 505 25.81 -22.05 -13.83
N GLY A 506 25.00 -22.79 -13.06
CA GLY A 506 25.38 -24.06 -12.45
C GLY A 506 26.37 -23.92 -11.30
N LYS A 507 26.48 -22.72 -10.70
CA LYS A 507 27.39 -22.44 -9.58
C LYS A 507 26.65 -22.49 -8.26
N TYR A 508 27.39 -22.68 -7.18
CA TYR A 508 26.87 -22.65 -5.82
C TYR A 508 27.37 -21.40 -5.11
N TYR A 509 26.50 -20.78 -4.32
CA TYR A 509 26.80 -19.58 -3.55
C TYR A 509 26.45 -19.80 -2.08
N LEU A 510 27.19 -19.12 -1.20
CA LEU A 510 26.85 -19.01 0.21
C LEU A 510 26.64 -17.53 0.52
N TYR A 511 25.49 -17.20 1.10
CA TYR A 511 25.13 -15.91 1.66
C TYR A 511 25.18 -15.99 3.18
N TRP A 512 25.57 -14.93 3.86
CA TRP A 512 25.54 -14.90 5.33
C TRP A 512 25.64 -13.46 5.86
N GLY A 513 25.38 -13.31 7.15
CA GLY A 513 25.79 -12.14 7.90
C GLY A 513 24.71 -11.52 8.78
N ASN A 514 25.18 -10.75 9.76
CA ASN A 514 24.36 -9.84 10.56
C ASN A 514 24.89 -8.41 10.44
N GLY A 515 24.00 -7.44 10.24
CA GLY A 515 24.27 -6.01 10.01
C GLY A 515 24.93 -5.68 8.67
N VAL A 516 25.73 -6.60 8.13
CA VAL A 516 26.30 -6.56 6.79
C VAL A 516 26.05 -7.92 6.15
N ALA A 517 25.44 -7.94 4.96
CA ALA A 517 25.21 -9.17 4.19
C ALA A 517 26.37 -9.41 3.22
N LEU A 518 26.88 -10.64 3.17
CA LEU A 518 27.94 -11.07 2.26
C LEU A 518 27.47 -12.21 1.37
N VAL A 519 28.12 -12.34 0.21
CA VAL A 519 27.99 -13.49 -0.70
C VAL A 519 29.36 -13.93 -1.20
N ALA A 520 29.59 -15.24 -1.29
CA ALA A 520 30.77 -15.84 -1.92
C ALA A 520 30.37 -17.06 -2.76
N GLU A 521 31.22 -17.40 -3.74
CA GLU A 521 31.06 -18.64 -4.50
C GLU A 521 31.59 -19.82 -3.66
N LEU A 522 30.80 -20.89 -3.56
CA LEU A 522 31.23 -22.15 -2.95
C LEU A 522 32.16 -22.90 -3.90
N ALA A 523 33.25 -23.43 -3.36
CA ALA A 523 34.15 -24.28 -4.12
C ALA A 523 33.51 -25.65 -4.42
N ASP A 524 34.14 -26.43 -5.29
CA ASP A 524 33.61 -27.73 -5.73
C ASP A 524 33.46 -28.76 -4.60
N ASP A 525 34.22 -28.61 -3.51
CA ASP A 525 34.14 -29.47 -2.33
C ASP A 525 32.94 -29.14 -1.42
N MET A 526 32.28 -27.99 -1.64
CA MET A 526 31.20 -27.43 -0.82
C MET A 526 31.58 -27.20 0.66
N THR A 527 32.85 -27.33 1.02
CA THR A 527 33.38 -27.11 2.37
C THR A 527 34.40 -25.99 2.44
N SER A 528 34.64 -25.31 1.31
CA SER A 528 35.45 -24.10 1.22
C SER A 528 34.81 -23.06 0.28
N LEU A 529 35.24 -21.79 0.42
CA LEU A 529 34.87 -20.70 -0.48
C LEU A 529 35.91 -20.59 -1.60
N VAL A 530 35.48 -20.20 -2.80
CA VAL A 530 36.41 -19.82 -3.87
C VAL A 530 37.15 -18.53 -3.44
N PRO A 531 38.49 -18.52 -3.43
CA PRO A 531 39.27 -17.34 -3.01
C PRO A 531 38.88 -16.07 -3.78
N ASP A 532 38.94 -14.93 -3.10
CA ASP A 532 38.67 -13.60 -3.66
C ASP A 532 37.25 -13.39 -4.24
N THR A 533 36.30 -14.27 -3.91
CA THR A 533 34.90 -14.14 -4.37
C THR A 533 33.95 -13.59 -3.31
N THR A 534 34.41 -13.29 -2.10
CA THR A 534 33.55 -12.69 -1.06
C THR A 534 33.28 -11.22 -1.36
N THR A 535 32.01 -10.83 -1.42
CA THR A 535 31.61 -9.42 -1.63
C THR A 535 30.47 -9.00 -0.72
N VAL A 536 30.48 -7.72 -0.33
CA VAL A 536 29.37 -7.07 0.37
C VAL A 536 28.17 -6.93 -0.57
N ILE A 537 27.01 -7.36 -0.10
CA ILE A 537 25.74 -7.21 -0.79
C ILE A 537 25.26 -5.76 -0.64
N SER A 538 24.78 -5.19 -1.75
CA SER A 538 24.23 -3.84 -1.79
C SER A 538 22.79 -3.84 -2.31
N GLY A 539 22.03 -2.80 -1.94
CA GLY A 539 20.65 -2.61 -2.39
C GLY A 539 19.58 -3.18 -1.46
N LEU A 540 19.97 -3.61 -0.26
CA LEU A 540 19.05 -3.99 0.82
C LEU A 540 18.78 -2.78 1.72
N THR A 541 17.52 -2.61 2.13
CA THR A 541 17.08 -1.59 3.08
C THR A 541 16.98 -2.19 4.47
N ASP A 542 17.61 -1.57 5.47
CA ASP A 542 17.54 -1.96 6.89
C ASP A 542 17.87 -3.43 7.18
N PHE A 543 18.81 -4.00 6.40
CA PHE A 543 19.26 -5.38 6.58
C PHE A 543 19.70 -5.67 8.02
N ARG A 544 19.06 -6.67 8.65
CA ARG A 544 19.49 -7.22 9.94
C ARG A 544 20.30 -8.50 9.75
N GLU A 545 19.70 -9.55 9.19
CA GLU A 545 20.22 -10.93 9.15
C GLU A 545 19.31 -11.84 8.29
N GLY A 546 19.54 -13.16 8.31
CA GLY A 546 18.63 -14.17 7.75
C GLY A 546 18.37 -14.05 6.25
N THR A 547 19.42 -13.91 5.42
CA THR A 547 19.24 -13.90 3.96
C THR A 547 18.73 -15.25 3.46
N PHE A 548 17.83 -15.26 2.48
CA PHE A 548 17.44 -16.48 1.76
C PHE A 548 17.19 -16.20 0.27
N VAL A 549 17.78 -16.98 -0.63
CA VAL A 549 17.73 -16.75 -2.08
C VAL A 549 17.00 -17.85 -2.84
N VAL A 550 16.06 -17.46 -3.70
CA VAL A 550 15.42 -18.33 -4.69
C VAL A 550 15.49 -17.72 -6.09
N TYR A 551 15.39 -18.57 -7.11
CA TYR A 551 15.26 -18.13 -8.50
C TYR A 551 13.88 -18.51 -9.04
N ARG A 552 13.19 -17.52 -9.59
CA ARG A 552 11.96 -17.69 -10.38
C ARG A 552 12.03 -16.73 -11.54
N GLU A 553 11.98 -17.24 -12.77
CA GLU A 553 12.12 -16.40 -13.96
C GLU A 553 11.15 -15.20 -13.93
N PRO A 554 11.63 -13.95 -14.16
CA PRO A 554 12.96 -13.59 -14.64
C PRO A 554 14.02 -13.27 -13.56
N TYR A 555 13.69 -13.30 -12.27
CA TYR A 555 14.51 -12.72 -11.21
C TYR A 555 15.11 -13.74 -10.24
N TYR A 556 16.22 -13.32 -9.62
CA TYR A 556 16.61 -13.81 -8.31
C TYR A 556 15.86 -13.00 -7.26
N HIS A 557 15.33 -13.67 -6.25
CA HIS A 557 14.64 -13.08 -5.11
C HIS A 557 15.45 -13.36 -3.86
N MET A 558 15.75 -12.31 -3.09
CA MET A 558 16.37 -12.41 -1.78
C MET A 558 15.39 -11.89 -0.74
N THR A 559 15.00 -12.75 0.20
CA THR A 559 14.36 -12.34 1.45
C THR A 559 15.43 -12.14 2.51
N TYR A 560 15.14 -11.27 3.48
CA TYR A 560 16.01 -11.03 4.62
C TYR A 560 15.22 -10.39 5.76
N SER A 561 15.73 -10.52 6.98
CA SER A 561 15.05 -9.96 8.14
C SER A 561 15.43 -8.50 8.39
N ILE A 562 14.44 -7.74 8.85
CA ILE A 562 14.55 -6.36 9.33
C ILE A 562 14.14 -6.33 10.80
N ASN A 563 14.78 -5.47 11.59
CA ASN A 563 14.68 -5.36 13.06
C ASN A 563 15.27 -6.56 13.82
N ASP A 564 15.29 -6.48 15.15
CA ASP A 564 15.84 -7.51 16.04
C ASP A 564 14.82 -8.62 16.30
N THR A 565 15.24 -9.90 16.34
CA THR A 565 14.33 -11.03 16.61
C THR A 565 13.61 -10.96 17.96
N GLY A 566 14.14 -10.22 18.94
CA GLY A 566 13.47 -9.92 20.21
C GLY A 566 12.42 -8.81 20.15
N SER A 567 12.28 -8.14 19.01
CA SER A 567 11.27 -7.10 18.78
C SER A 567 9.97 -7.69 18.23
N PRO A 568 8.79 -7.23 18.70
CA PRO A 568 7.52 -7.51 18.05
C PRO A 568 7.45 -7.06 16.57
N ASP A 569 8.35 -6.15 16.17
CA ASP A 569 8.46 -5.59 14.82
C ASP A 569 9.45 -6.36 13.91
N TYR A 570 9.98 -7.51 14.37
CA TYR A 570 10.77 -8.39 13.51
C TYR A 570 9.95 -8.82 12.29
N GLN A 571 10.48 -8.62 11.09
CA GLN A 571 9.74 -8.74 9.83
C GLN A 571 10.67 -9.12 8.68
N VAL A 572 10.10 -9.59 7.56
CA VAL A 572 10.84 -9.95 6.35
C VAL A 572 10.74 -8.83 5.31
N GLY A 573 11.87 -8.29 4.87
CA GLY A 573 11.98 -7.49 3.66
C GLY A 573 12.38 -8.37 2.47
N TYR A 574 12.16 -7.90 1.25
CA TYR A 574 12.66 -8.60 0.07
C TYR A 574 13.21 -7.68 -1.01
N ALA A 575 14.09 -8.24 -1.84
CA ALA A 575 14.73 -7.56 -2.95
C ALA A 575 14.87 -8.49 -4.16
N THR A 576 15.01 -7.91 -5.36
CA THR A 576 15.22 -8.68 -6.59
C THR A 576 16.50 -8.28 -7.33
N SER A 577 17.06 -9.20 -8.12
CA SER A 577 18.20 -8.95 -8.99
C SER A 577 18.13 -9.81 -10.26
N ASP A 578 18.86 -9.42 -11.30
CA ASP A 578 19.10 -10.22 -12.51
C ASP A 578 20.37 -11.10 -12.40
N ASN A 579 21.09 -10.98 -11.28
CA ASN A 579 22.34 -11.67 -10.96
C ASN A 579 22.27 -12.22 -9.52
N PRO A 580 22.70 -13.47 -9.26
CA PRO A 580 22.65 -14.04 -7.91
C PRO A 580 23.50 -13.24 -6.90
N ARG A 581 24.45 -12.42 -7.35
CA ARG A 581 25.31 -11.62 -6.50
C ARG A 581 24.91 -10.14 -6.41
N GLY A 582 23.77 -9.77 -7.00
CA GLY A 582 23.31 -8.38 -7.05
C GLY A 582 23.93 -7.53 -8.18
N PRO A 583 23.75 -6.20 -8.13
CA PRO A 583 23.12 -5.45 -7.06
C PRO A 583 21.63 -5.79 -6.91
N TRP A 584 21.12 -5.66 -5.70
CA TRP A 584 19.72 -5.95 -5.39
C TRP A 584 18.88 -4.68 -5.45
N THR A 585 17.60 -4.83 -5.77
CA THR A 585 16.61 -3.77 -5.76
C THR A 585 15.58 -4.08 -4.69
N TYR A 586 15.56 -3.32 -3.61
CA TYR A 586 14.56 -3.45 -2.55
C TYR A 586 13.13 -3.31 -3.10
N ARG A 587 12.23 -4.18 -2.65
CA ARG A 587 10.85 -4.26 -3.11
C ARG A 587 9.80 -4.10 -2.00
N GLY A 588 10.23 -3.81 -0.77
CA GLY A 588 9.32 -3.58 0.35
C GLY A 588 9.35 -4.71 1.39
N ILE A 589 8.40 -4.61 2.33
CA ILE A 589 8.17 -5.61 3.37
C ILE A 589 7.34 -6.75 2.79
N LEU A 590 7.87 -7.97 2.86
CA LEU A 590 7.20 -9.18 2.39
C LEU A 590 6.28 -9.77 3.46
N LEU A 591 6.70 -9.80 4.73
CA LEU A 591 5.96 -10.44 5.80
C LEU A 591 6.12 -9.65 7.10
N HIS A 592 5.00 -9.32 7.76
CA HIS A 592 4.99 -8.55 9.01
C HIS A 592 3.87 -9.03 9.95
N LYS A 593 3.92 -8.54 11.19
CA LYS A 593 2.98 -8.86 12.27
C LYS A 593 1.51 -8.61 11.89
N ASP A 594 0.61 -9.40 12.46
CA ASP A 594 -0.84 -9.16 12.44
C ASP A 594 -1.35 -9.10 13.89
N ILE A 595 -1.45 -7.88 14.41
CA ILE A 595 -1.83 -7.62 15.81
C ILE A 595 -3.26 -8.11 16.09
N SER A 596 -4.14 -8.06 15.09
CA SER A 596 -5.54 -8.50 15.27
C SER A 596 -5.65 -10.00 15.60
N LYS A 597 -4.67 -10.78 15.15
CA LYS A 597 -4.54 -12.22 15.40
C LYS A 597 -3.54 -12.56 16.52
N GLY A 598 -2.92 -11.55 17.14
CA GLY A 598 -1.85 -11.74 18.13
C GLY A 598 -0.52 -12.23 17.54
N ILE A 599 -0.35 -12.15 16.22
CA ILE A 599 0.85 -12.59 15.51
C ILE A 599 1.88 -11.46 15.56
N LEU A 600 3.06 -11.73 16.14
CA LEU A 600 4.15 -10.76 16.32
C LEU A 600 5.48 -11.36 15.84
N ALA A 601 6.43 -10.49 15.47
CA ALA A 601 7.82 -10.87 15.17
C ALA A 601 7.98 -11.92 14.04
N THR A 602 7.30 -11.72 12.91
CA THR A 602 7.30 -12.64 11.76
C THR A 602 8.53 -12.44 10.86
N GLY A 603 9.69 -12.94 11.28
CA GLY A 603 10.94 -12.84 10.52
C GLY A 603 11.69 -14.16 10.48
N HIS A 604 12.91 -14.11 9.94
CA HIS A 604 13.78 -15.23 9.58
C HIS A 604 13.05 -16.33 8.83
N ASP A 605 13.25 -16.37 7.52
CA ASP A 605 12.48 -17.21 6.62
C ASP A 605 13.31 -18.10 5.70
N SER A 606 12.62 -19.05 5.08
CA SER A 606 13.05 -19.78 3.90
C SER A 606 11.86 -19.99 2.97
N VAL A 607 12.14 -20.14 1.68
CA VAL A 607 11.14 -20.23 0.62
C VAL A 607 11.34 -21.49 -0.21
N ILE A 608 10.27 -22.21 -0.52
CA ILE A 608 10.29 -23.34 -1.45
C ILE A 608 9.30 -23.14 -2.59
N ASN A 609 9.60 -23.78 -3.72
CA ASN A 609 8.64 -24.15 -4.75
C ASN A 609 8.28 -25.62 -4.60
N VAL A 610 7.00 -25.96 -4.79
CA VAL A 610 6.58 -27.36 -4.91
C VAL A 610 7.01 -27.89 -6.28
N PRO A 611 7.83 -28.97 -6.34
CA PRO A 611 8.39 -29.43 -7.60
C PRO A 611 7.34 -29.71 -8.67
N GLY A 612 7.57 -29.16 -9.87
CA GLY A 612 6.69 -29.35 -11.02
C GLY A 612 5.44 -28.47 -11.01
N THR A 613 5.32 -27.53 -10.06
CA THR A 613 4.25 -26.52 -10.02
C THR A 613 4.82 -25.11 -9.91
N ASP A 614 3.94 -24.11 -9.89
CA ASP A 614 4.29 -22.73 -9.51
C ASP A 614 3.68 -22.38 -8.15
N ASP A 615 3.56 -23.38 -7.26
CA ASP A 615 3.10 -23.19 -5.89
C ASP A 615 4.30 -22.93 -4.99
N TRP A 616 4.28 -21.80 -4.28
CA TRP A 616 5.37 -21.37 -3.42
C TRP A 616 4.92 -21.23 -1.98
N TYR A 617 5.83 -21.53 -1.05
CA TYR A 617 5.57 -21.46 0.38
C TYR A 617 6.76 -20.84 1.09
N ILE A 618 6.45 -20.01 2.08
CA ILE A 618 7.43 -19.41 2.99
C ILE A 618 7.30 -20.08 4.35
N ALA A 619 8.39 -20.62 4.87
CA ALA A 619 8.52 -21.00 6.27
C ALA A 619 9.21 -19.86 7.00
N TYR A 620 8.70 -19.47 8.17
CA TYR A 620 9.25 -18.38 8.98
C TYR A 620 9.02 -18.69 10.46
N HIS A 621 9.56 -17.87 11.37
CA HIS A 621 9.18 -17.94 12.77
C HIS A 621 8.45 -16.69 13.23
N ARG A 622 7.69 -16.85 14.31
CA ARG A 622 7.04 -15.75 15.04
C ARG A 622 7.15 -15.98 16.54
N PHE A 623 6.78 -15.00 17.36
CA PHE A 623 6.59 -15.26 18.78
C PHE A 623 5.53 -16.34 18.99
N HIS A 624 5.85 -17.32 19.86
CA HIS A 624 4.93 -18.38 20.25
C HIS A 624 3.62 -17.79 20.79
N ILE A 625 2.48 -18.43 20.46
CA ILE A 625 1.17 -18.00 20.94
C ILE A 625 0.58 -19.07 21.86
N PRO A 626 0.24 -18.74 23.13
CA PRO A 626 0.47 -17.46 23.81
C PRO A 626 1.91 -17.32 24.38
N ASP A 627 2.24 -16.11 24.84
CA ASP A 627 3.38 -15.80 25.73
C ASP A 627 4.81 -15.96 25.14
N GLY A 628 4.95 -15.92 23.82
CA GLY A 628 6.25 -15.93 23.15
C GLY A 628 7.02 -14.61 23.25
N ASP A 629 8.33 -14.71 23.06
CA ASP A 629 9.28 -13.60 23.02
C ASP A 629 10.45 -13.95 22.09
N GLY A 630 11.51 -13.13 22.08
CA GLY A 630 12.69 -13.33 21.25
C GLY A 630 13.41 -14.68 21.41
N THR A 631 13.19 -15.40 22.51
CA THR A 631 13.75 -16.73 22.77
C THR A 631 12.69 -17.84 22.86
N HIS A 632 11.41 -17.51 22.65
CA HIS A 632 10.29 -18.44 22.66
C HIS A 632 9.48 -18.25 21.38
N ARG A 633 10.03 -18.75 20.27
CA ARG A 633 9.46 -18.61 18.93
C ARG A 633 8.93 -19.94 18.40
N GLU A 634 8.00 -19.85 17.46
CA GLU A 634 7.39 -21.00 16.78
C GLU A 634 7.52 -20.88 15.26
N THR A 635 7.79 -22.00 14.60
CA THR A 635 7.85 -22.10 13.14
C THR A 635 6.45 -22.13 12.55
N ARG A 636 6.26 -21.39 11.46
CA ARG A 636 5.04 -21.26 10.69
C ARG A 636 5.34 -21.44 9.21
N ILE A 637 4.32 -21.82 8.44
CA ILE A 637 4.35 -21.85 6.98
C ILE A 637 3.12 -21.11 6.50
N ASP A 638 3.28 -20.28 5.48
CA ASP A 638 2.19 -19.66 4.73
C ASP A 638 2.50 -19.70 3.23
N ARG A 639 1.46 -19.51 2.42
CA ARG A 639 1.59 -19.55 0.96
C ARG A 639 2.17 -18.23 0.44
N LEU A 640 3.16 -18.35 -0.44
CA LEU A 640 3.81 -17.25 -1.13
C LEU A 640 3.29 -17.19 -2.57
N TYR A 641 3.01 -15.99 -3.05
CA TYR A 641 2.51 -15.77 -4.42
C TYR A 641 3.45 -14.83 -5.15
N PHE A 642 3.45 -14.94 -6.48
CA PHE A 642 4.11 -14.00 -7.37
C PHE A 642 3.06 -13.31 -8.26
N ASP A 643 3.25 -12.03 -8.53
CA ASP A 643 2.40 -11.28 -9.46
C ASP A 643 2.77 -11.54 -10.93
N GLU A 644 2.06 -10.86 -11.84
CA GLU A 644 2.27 -10.96 -13.30
C GLU A 644 3.66 -10.47 -13.74
N ASP A 645 4.28 -9.57 -12.96
CA ASP A 645 5.61 -9.05 -13.21
C ASP A 645 6.71 -9.96 -12.61
N GLY A 646 6.30 -11.02 -11.91
CA GLY A 646 7.19 -11.98 -11.28
C GLY A 646 7.78 -11.49 -9.95
N LEU A 647 7.15 -10.52 -9.28
CA LEU A 647 7.54 -10.05 -7.95
C LEU A 647 6.78 -10.80 -6.85
N MET A 648 7.39 -10.94 -5.67
CA MET A 648 6.73 -11.58 -4.52
C MET A 648 5.62 -10.67 -3.97
N VAL A 649 4.44 -11.24 -3.79
CA VAL A 649 3.31 -10.56 -3.16
C VAL A 649 3.43 -10.66 -1.64
N PRO A 650 3.17 -9.58 -0.87
CA PRO A 650 3.16 -9.63 0.58
C PRO A 650 2.38 -10.83 1.14
N VAL A 651 3.02 -11.52 2.08
CA VAL A 651 2.51 -12.71 2.76
C VAL A 651 1.64 -12.25 3.93
N VAL A 652 0.43 -12.79 4.01
CA VAL A 652 -0.44 -12.58 5.16
C VAL A 652 -0.24 -13.76 6.11
N PRO A 653 0.27 -13.54 7.33
CA PRO A 653 0.49 -14.63 8.25
C PRO A 653 -0.85 -15.20 8.76
N THR A 654 -0.93 -16.52 8.85
CA THR A 654 -2.14 -17.21 9.35
C THR A 654 -1.92 -17.88 10.71
N LEU A 655 -3.02 -18.17 11.41
CA LEU A 655 -2.98 -19.00 12.62
C LEU A 655 -3.02 -20.50 12.32
N THR A 656 -3.47 -20.89 11.12
CA THR A 656 -3.76 -22.29 10.75
C THR A 656 -2.71 -22.91 9.84
N GLY A 657 -1.98 -22.10 9.05
CA GLY A 657 -1.03 -22.58 8.05
C GLY A 657 -1.73 -23.09 6.79
N PRO A 658 -0.97 -23.67 5.84
CA PRO A 658 -1.52 -24.06 4.54
C PRO A 658 -2.42 -25.30 4.63
N ALA A 659 -3.25 -25.50 3.60
CA ALA A 659 -3.88 -26.79 3.35
C ALA A 659 -2.83 -27.87 2.98
N PRO A 660 -3.14 -29.17 3.16
CA PRO A 660 -2.22 -30.25 2.79
C PRO A 660 -1.84 -30.21 1.30
N GLU A 661 -0.55 -30.09 1.02
CA GLU A 661 -0.01 -29.93 -0.35
C GLU A 661 1.03 -31.01 -0.65
N ARG A 662 0.67 -31.99 -1.49
CA ARG A 662 1.53 -33.13 -1.82
C ARG A 662 2.33 -32.85 -3.08
N ILE A 663 3.60 -33.29 -3.08
CA ILE A 663 4.46 -33.19 -4.25
C ILE A 663 3.84 -34.01 -5.42
N PRO A 664 3.57 -33.39 -6.59
CA PRO A 664 3.03 -34.09 -7.74
C PRO A 664 3.89 -35.29 -8.16
N GLY A 665 3.23 -36.37 -8.59
CA GLY A 665 3.91 -37.61 -8.99
C GLY A 665 4.39 -38.49 -7.82
N CYS A 666 4.37 -37.99 -6.58
CA CYS A 666 4.66 -38.77 -5.38
C CYS A 666 3.37 -39.44 -4.86
N GLY A 667 2.92 -40.50 -5.54
CA GLY A 667 1.77 -41.31 -5.16
C GLY A 667 2.05 -42.14 -3.89
N GLY A 668 1.09 -42.19 -2.97
CA GLY A 668 1.21 -42.94 -1.71
C GLY A 668 1.41 -44.45 -1.91
N LYS A 669 2.58 -44.93 -1.45
CA LYS A 669 3.08 -46.31 -1.37
C LYS A 669 3.73 -46.90 -2.64
N GLU A 670 5.01 -47.27 -2.43
CA GLU A 670 5.75 -48.40 -3.04
C GLU A 670 6.54 -48.26 -4.35
N ASP A 671 6.89 -47.07 -4.85
CA ASP A 671 7.89 -47.00 -5.94
C ASP A 671 8.84 -45.80 -5.83
N CYS A 672 9.81 -45.87 -4.91
CA CYS A 672 11.01 -45.02 -4.95
C CYS A 672 12.17 -45.83 -5.55
N GLY A 673 12.04 -46.16 -6.83
CA GLY A 673 13.11 -46.71 -7.64
C GLY A 673 13.72 -45.63 -8.54
N LYS A 674 14.86 -45.09 -8.13
CA LYS A 674 15.90 -44.41 -8.95
C LYS A 674 15.41 -43.76 -10.26
N GLY A 675 15.08 -42.48 -10.20
CA GLY A 675 14.94 -41.63 -11.38
C GLY A 675 15.66 -40.31 -11.15
N HIS A 676 16.83 -40.15 -11.77
CA HIS A 676 17.47 -38.85 -11.93
C HIS A 676 16.51 -37.91 -12.68
N TRP A 677 16.16 -36.78 -12.09
CA TRP A 677 15.57 -35.65 -12.80
C TRP A 677 16.46 -34.43 -12.54
N ARG A 678 16.78 -33.76 -13.65
CA ARG A 678 17.72 -32.64 -13.77
C ARG A 678 17.06 -31.31 -13.48
#